data_AF-A0A2T5BRU9-F1
#
_entry.id   AF-A0A2T5BRU9-F1
#
_cell.length_a   1.000
_cell.length_b   1.000
_cell.length_c   1.000
_cell.angle_alpha   90.00
_cell.angle_beta   90.00
_cell.angle_gamma   90.00
#
_symmetry.space_group_name_H-M   'P 1'
#
loop_
_entity.id
_entity.type
_entity.pdbx_description
1 polymer ?
#
loop_
_entity_poly.entity_id
_entity_poly.type
_entity_poly.pdbx_seq_one_letter_code
_entity_poly.pdbx_strand_id
1 'polypeptide(L)'
;MVRTREVGTLWIGGELSWMEQVCLKSFVDKGQKITLFQYENIPNVPEGVLCRDGREVLDTDDFIKYEKKNSYALFADLFRLHMIRRFPGMIWIDTDVYCHRPMTYDSDYVMGFELPGERRVNNAVLGLPADSDMLCQMLDFTGDRFAIAPFLPPKVRRGYEEARDAGQPVHVSQQPWGVWGPLMVTHYTHALGLADKVQPMDAFYPVPFPDRRLFMRRAGMVDDVLTENTTALHVWASNKRQLGNFHNGLPPKGSFFDRIVTQHHIVPGSAPIGSRGKTSFDGGLIYELDQDAVETFADLTGAAPGFALAAHNRFDCAIQVFSLDPKGNFTENPPEWIDGYVGFLTENGVEPERIRIIRTQKEVRPVDVLCNLSGYGDRFKVSGVKPFLESCLHSDTRLFMDIRKGSGGFPLLRGYGTNRQISTRVEDGKDVLRVIMTPNPPKADESEGDWAEIAPRLAGPEGFFRAGPEGHSFLYMPRSKDTLVVTFDNLDIAMNKRDDRRPWGFSLIKEQGWSMLGVLAGGWTWYRNPWVAEQFDELRDSGFFREFGRVVFYGASMGGYAACAFCPASPGAEVVAISPQSTVDKSVVPWETRYRVVWDRDFSGPYGDAAQVSVAARRVSILYDPYSELDAAHARRFTNPNVAHLRTPLMGHRLGSSLNQMGVLSTIILKALSGDLTSQEFYRILRARKDFPRYQRELFNRALEKGHTDLARRLGAYILARNSNRAVRLKLAQIEADATASVR
;
A
#
# COMPACT_ATOMS: atom_id res chain seq x y z
N MET A 1 10.49 -35.62 -30.94
CA MET A 1 9.53 -34.56 -30.56
C MET A 1 10.17 -33.76 -29.46
N VAL A 2 10.19 -32.43 -29.57
CA VAL A 2 10.74 -31.57 -28.54
C VAL A 2 9.85 -31.65 -27.29
N ARG A 3 10.34 -32.22 -26.18
CA ARG A 3 9.59 -32.29 -24.91
C ARG A 3 9.69 -30.95 -24.18
N THR A 4 8.69 -30.08 -24.33
CA THR A 4 8.59 -28.86 -23.52
C THR A 4 8.18 -29.22 -22.09
N ARG A 5 9.05 -28.90 -21.12
CA ARG A 5 8.83 -29.21 -19.70
C ARG A 5 8.22 -28.03 -18.97
N GLU A 6 7.29 -28.32 -18.07
CA GLU A 6 6.83 -27.36 -17.09
C GLU A 6 7.96 -27.02 -16.12
N VAL A 7 8.09 -25.74 -15.77
CA VAL A 7 8.99 -25.29 -14.71
C VAL A 7 8.20 -24.95 -13.45
N GLY A 8 8.79 -25.23 -12.30
CA GLY A 8 8.23 -24.93 -10.99
C GLY A 8 9.19 -24.06 -10.17
N THR A 9 8.64 -23.16 -9.36
CA THR A 9 9.38 -22.28 -8.45
C THR A 9 8.57 -22.02 -7.19
N LEU A 10 9.17 -21.40 -6.18
CA LEU A 10 8.57 -21.12 -4.88
C LEU A 10 8.64 -19.63 -4.52
N TRP A 11 7.55 -19.11 -3.95
CA TRP A 11 7.57 -17.86 -3.20
C TRP A 11 6.67 -17.95 -1.96
N ILE A 12 7.24 -17.79 -0.76
CA ILE A 12 6.52 -18.07 0.49
C ILE A 12 5.43 -17.03 0.76
N GLY A 13 5.75 -15.74 0.67
CA GLY A 13 4.86 -14.66 1.09
C GLY A 13 5.33 -13.26 0.71
N GLY A 14 4.45 -12.27 0.90
CA GLY A 14 4.66 -10.87 0.50
C GLY A 14 4.53 -10.60 -1.00
N GLU A 15 5.03 -9.45 -1.47
CA GLU A 15 4.97 -9.06 -2.88
C GLU A 15 6.25 -9.45 -3.66
N LEU A 16 6.11 -9.81 -4.94
CA LEU A 16 7.25 -9.99 -5.85
C LEU A 16 7.83 -8.63 -6.23
N SER A 17 9.16 -8.51 -6.30
CA SER A 17 9.78 -7.34 -6.94
C SER A 17 9.77 -7.48 -8.46
N TRP A 18 10.00 -6.39 -9.18
CA TRP A 18 10.09 -6.39 -10.63
C TRP A 18 11.09 -7.42 -11.17
N MET A 19 12.15 -7.74 -10.41
CA MET A 19 13.16 -8.72 -10.80
C MET A 19 12.58 -10.13 -10.86
N GLU A 20 11.80 -10.54 -9.86
CA GLU A 20 11.09 -11.82 -9.93
C GLU A 20 10.00 -11.76 -11.01
N GLN A 21 9.25 -10.67 -11.09
CA GLN A 21 8.17 -10.55 -12.07
C GLN A 21 8.70 -10.73 -13.51
N VAL A 22 9.81 -10.06 -13.87
CA VAL A 22 10.39 -10.19 -15.22
C VAL A 22 10.93 -11.60 -15.48
N CYS A 23 11.48 -12.26 -14.45
CA CYS A 23 11.93 -13.64 -14.56
C CYS A 23 10.75 -14.59 -14.81
N LEU A 24 9.68 -14.52 -14.02
CA LEU A 24 8.51 -15.37 -14.20
C LEU A 24 7.78 -15.09 -15.53
N LYS A 25 7.56 -13.80 -15.86
CA LYS A 25 6.91 -13.38 -17.11
C LYS A 25 7.71 -13.81 -18.34
N SER A 26 9.04 -13.89 -18.25
CA SER A 26 9.85 -14.36 -19.37
C SER A 26 9.55 -15.81 -19.77
N PHE A 27 9.20 -16.71 -18.84
CA PHE A 27 8.80 -18.08 -19.20
C PHE A 27 7.46 -18.09 -19.93
N VAL A 28 6.49 -17.33 -19.43
CA VAL A 28 5.17 -17.16 -20.05
C VAL A 28 5.31 -16.65 -21.48
N ASP A 29 6.08 -15.57 -21.68
CA ASP A 29 6.25 -14.92 -22.99
C ASP A 29 7.02 -15.78 -24.00
N LYS A 30 7.78 -16.76 -23.51
CA LYS A 30 8.47 -17.75 -24.34
C LYS A 30 7.63 -19.00 -24.60
N GLY A 31 6.39 -19.05 -24.08
CA GLY A 31 5.48 -20.20 -24.25
C GLY A 31 5.86 -21.40 -23.39
N GLN A 32 6.66 -21.22 -22.33
CA GLN A 32 6.99 -22.27 -21.38
C GLN A 32 6.09 -22.17 -20.14
N LYS A 33 5.36 -23.25 -19.86
CA LYS A 33 4.47 -23.33 -18.70
C LYS A 33 5.27 -23.19 -17.40
N ILE A 34 4.86 -22.26 -16.54
CA ILE A 34 5.49 -21.98 -15.25
C ILE A 34 4.48 -22.01 -14.12
N THR A 35 4.82 -22.72 -13.04
CA THR A 35 4.04 -22.81 -11.81
C THR A 35 4.80 -22.18 -10.64
N LEU A 36 4.19 -21.17 -10.03
CA LEU A 36 4.60 -20.56 -8.77
C LEU A 36 3.84 -21.25 -7.61
N PHE A 37 4.57 -22.02 -6.82
CA PHE A 37 4.07 -22.51 -5.54
C PHE A 37 4.16 -21.41 -4.49
N GLN A 38 3.07 -21.18 -3.76
CA GLN A 38 2.98 -20.12 -2.75
C GLN A 38 2.31 -20.59 -1.46
N TYR A 39 2.76 -20.08 -0.31
CA TYR A 39 2.15 -20.38 1.00
C TYR A 39 1.16 -19.30 1.44
N GLU A 40 1.32 -18.09 0.95
CA GLU A 40 0.41 -16.95 1.07
C GLU A 40 -0.12 -16.54 -0.31
N ASN A 41 -1.20 -15.76 -0.34
CA ASN A 41 -1.68 -15.17 -1.58
C ASN A 41 -0.76 -14.01 -2.02
N ILE A 42 -0.08 -14.17 -3.15
CA ILE A 42 0.84 -13.17 -3.69
C ILE A 42 0.05 -12.24 -4.64
N PRO A 43 -0.12 -10.95 -4.32
CA PRO A 43 -1.09 -10.11 -5.02
C PRO A 43 -0.64 -9.61 -6.40
N ASN A 44 0.65 -9.75 -6.73
CA ASN A 44 1.27 -9.15 -7.91
C ASN A 44 2.03 -10.16 -8.78
N VAL A 45 1.52 -11.40 -8.86
CA VAL A 45 2.02 -12.43 -9.77
C VAL A 45 1.75 -12.01 -11.22
N PRO A 46 2.73 -12.08 -12.14
CA PRO A 46 2.50 -11.77 -13.55
C PRO A 46 1.45 -12.66 -14.20
N GLU A 47 0.64 -12.08 -15.10
CA GLU A 47 -0.37 -12.82 -15.85
C GLU A 47 0.25 -13.98 -16.64
N GLY A 48 -0.45 -15.12 -16.66
CA GLY A 48 -0.02 -16.36 -17.32
C GLY A 48 0.83 -17.30 -16.44
N VAL A 49 1.34 -16.84 -15.30
CA VAL A 49 1.98 -17.72 -14.30
C VAL A 49 0.90 -18.48 -13.55
N LEU A 50 1.05 -19.80 -13.44
CA LEU A 50 0.10 -20.63 -12.69
C LEU A 50 0.44 -20.57 -11.20
N CYS A 51 -0.56 -20.38 -10.34
CA CYS A 51 -0.37 -20.40 -8.89
C CYS A 51 -0.90 -21.70 -8.28
N ARG A 52 -0.13 -22.34 -7.39
CA ARG A 52 -0.53 -23.52 -6.62
C ARG A 52 -0.16 -23.36 -5.15
N ASP A 53 -0.83 -24.09 -4.26
CA ASP A 53 -0.48 -24.06 -2.84
C ASP A 53 0.84 -24.83 -2.63
N GLY A 54 1.81 -24.21 -1.97
CA GLY A 54 3.08 -24.84 -1.61
C GLY A 54 2.89 -26.10 -0.74
N ARG A 55 1.78 -26.18 0.00
CA ARG A 55 1.41 -27.35 0.81
C ARG A 55 1.14 -28.60 -0.02
N GLU A 56 0.89 -28.46 -1.33
CA GLU A 56 0.79 -29.62 -2.24
C GLU A 56 2.13 -30.35 -2.43
N VAL A 57 3.24 -29.65 -2.22
CA VAL A 57 4.61 -30.18 -2.28
C VAL A 57 5.10 -30.55 -0.88
N LEU A 58 4.98 -29.63 0.08
CA LEU A 58 5.47 -29.80 1.44
C LEU A 58 4.54 -29.05 2.41
N ASP A 59 3.71 -29.78 3.14
CA ASP A 59 2.81 -29.18 4.12
C ASP A 59 3.57 -28.86 5.43
N THR A 60 3.81 -27.57 5.68
CA THR A 60 4.58 -27.09 6.82
C THR A 60 4.37 -25.59 7.05
N ASP A 61 4.48 -25.18 8.31
CA ASP A 61 4.58 -23.77 8.71
C ASP A 61 6.01 -23.43 9.21
N ASP A 62 6.95 -24.38 9.16
CA ASP A 62 8.34 -24.21 9.56
C ASP A 62 9.26 -23.96 8.36
N PHE A 63 9.40 -22.67 8.02
CA PHE A 63 10.22 -22.19 6.91
C PHE A 63 11.68 -21.94 7.34
N ILE A 64 12.50 -23.00 7.34
CA ILE A 64 13.90 -22.98 7.80
C ILE A 64 14.76 -21.92 7.08
N LYS A 65 15.58 -21.19 7.83
CA LYS A 65 16.50 -20.16 7.32
C LYS A 65 17.95 -20.40 7.73
N TYR A 66 18.88 -19.89 6.92
CA TYR A 66 20.25 -19.67 7.39
C TYR A 66 20.28 -18.58 8.46
N GLU A 67 20.76 -18.88 9.67
CA GLU A 67 20.80 -17.93 10.79
C GLU A 67 21.62 -16.68 10.46
N LYS A 68 22.82 -16.87 9.91
CA LYS A 68 23.76 -15.75 9.62
C LYS A 68 23.24 -14.81 8.53
N LYS A 69 22.45 -15.31 7.58
CA LYS A 69 21.99 -14.55 6.40
C LYS A 69 20.50 -14.19 6.41
N ASN A 70 19.72 -14.73 7.36
CA ASN A 70 18.27 -14.61 7.40
C ASN A 70 17.61 -14.90 6.03
N SER A 71 17.97 -16.05 5.44
CA SER A 71 17.63 -16.40 4.05
C SER A 71 16.87 -17.71 3.98
N TYR A 72 15.73 -17.72 3.29
CA TYR A 72 14.89 -18.90 3.01
C TYR A 72 15.49 -19.88 1.98
N ALA A 73 16.75 -19.68 1.58
CA ALA A 73 17.42 -20.56 0.63
C ALA A 73 17.44 -22.03 1.09
N LEU A 74 17.57 -22.30 2.40
CA LEU A 74 17.48 -23.67 2.94
C LEU A 74 16.10 -24.29 2.70
N PHE A 75 15.03 -23.54 2.97
CA PHE A 75 13.69 -24.03 2.71
C PHE A 75 13.45 -24.27 1.22
N ALA A 76 13.94 -23.38 0.35
CA ALA A 76 13.87 -23.58 -1.11
C ALA A 76 14.69 -24.78 -1.59
N ASP A 77 15.85 -25.04 -0.97
CA ASP A 77 16.68 -26.24 -1.19
C ASP A 77 15.95 -27.53 -0.81
N LEU A 78 15.17 -27.53 0.28
CA LEU A 78 14.33 -28.68 0.64
C LEU A 78 13.13 -28.80 -0.31
N PHE A 79 12.39 -27.72 -0.49
CA PHE A 79 11.17 -27.69 -1.29
C PHE A 79 11.41 -28.15 -2.73
N ARG A 80 12.51 -27.74 -3.37
CA ARG A 80 12.82 -28.14 -4.75
C ARG A 80 12.96 -29.65 -4.91
N LEU A 81 13.54 -30.34 -3.93
CA LEU A 81 13.68 -31.81 -3.98
C LEU A 81 12.32 -32.49 -3.85
N HIS A 82 11.49 -32.03 -2.90
CA HIS A 82 10.13 -32.53 -2.74
C HIS A 82 9.26 -32.25 -3.96
N MET A 83 9.43 -31.08 -4.60
CA MET A 83 8.71 -30.72 -5.82
C MET A 83 9.07 -31.68 -6.97
N ILE A 84 10.36 -31.93 -7.20
CA ILE A 84 10.82 -32.85 -8.25
C ILE A 84 10.30 -34.27 -7.99
N ARG A 85 10.30 -34.73 -6.73
CA ARG A 85 9.73 -36.03 -6.34
C ARG A 85 8.22 -36.09 -6.60
N ARG A 86 7.49 -35.01 -6.31
CA ARG A 86 6.03 -34.96 -6.40
C ARG A 86 5.51 -34.78 -7.83
N PHE A 87 6.25 -34.06 -8.66
CA PHE A 87 5.88 -33.69 -10.03
C PHE A 87 6.94 -34.17 -11.05
N PRO A 88 6.93 -35.48 -11.41
CA PRO A 88 7.92 -36.03 -12.34
C PRO A 88 8.02 -35.27 -13.66
N GLY A 89 9.25 -34.94 -14.05
CA GLY A 89 9.56 -34.22 -15.29
C GLY A 89 9.49 -32.69 -15.20
N MET A 90 9.01 -32.12 -14.08
CA MET A 90 9.07 -30.69 -13.81
C MET A 90 10.51 -30.26 -13.50
N ILE A 91 10.93 -29.12 -14.05
CA ILE A 91 12.24 -28.51 -13.76
C ILE A 91 12.07 -27.44 -12.68
N TRP A 92 12.84 -27.52 -11.59
CA TRP A 92 12.97 -26.40 -10.66
C TRP A 92 13.72 -25.24 -11.29
N ILE A 93 13.21 -24.03 -11.08
CA ILE A 93 13.97 -22.79 -11.27
C ILE A 93 13.90 -21.94 -10.01
N ASP A 94 14.99 -21.22 -9.67
CA ASP A 94 14.91 -20.13 -8.70
C ASP A 94 14.13 -18.93 -9.31
N THR A 95 13.47 -18.12 -8.48
CA THR A 95 12.66 -16.97 -8.95
C THR A 95 13.46 -15.84 -9.62
N ASP A 96 14.79 -15.91 -9.59
CA ASP A 96 15.73 -15.02 -10.25
C ASP A 96 16.39 -15.67 -11.49
N VAL A 97 15.74 -16.66 -12.10
CA VAL A 97 16.14 -17.25 -13.39
C VAL A 97 15.27 -16.66 -14.50
N TYR A 98 15.90 -16.05 -15.50
CA TYR A 98 15.24 -15.50 -16.69
C TYR A 98 15.26 -16.51 -17.84
N CYS A 99 14.13 -16.70 -18.52
CA CYS A 99 13.97 -17.57 -19.69
C CYS A 99 14.44 -16.84 -20.96
N HIS A 100 15.58 -17.26 -21.51
CA HIS A 100 16.07 -16.77 -22.80
C HIS A 100 15.34 -17.46 -23.97
N ARG A 101 15.17 -18.79 -23.87
CA ARG A 101 14.40 -19.65 -24.78
C ARG A 101 13.82 -20.85 -24.03
N PRO A 102 12.76 -21.50 -24.56
CA PRO A 102 12.17 -22.67 -23.94
C PRO A 102 13.20 -23.77 -23.62
N MET A 103 13.16 -24.27 -22.38
CA MET A 103 13.99 -25.38 -21.93
C MET A 103 13.50 -26.69 -22.54
N THR A 104 14.24 -27.16 -23.53
CA THR A 104 13.88 -28.28 -24.39
C THR A 104 14.91 -29.40 -24.23
N TYR A 105 14.78 -30.14 -23.14
CA TYR A 105 15.72 -31.20 -22.75
C TYR A 105 15.03 -32.56 -22.78
N ASP A 106 15.59 -33.51 -23.54
CA ASP A 106 15.08 -34.87 -23.61
C ASP A 106 15.27 -35.60 -22.28
N SER A 107 16.46 -35.47 -21.68
CA SER A 107 16.83 -36.04 -20.38
C SER A 107 16.11 -35.38 -19.21
N ASP A 108 15.69 -36.17 -18.21
CA ASP A 108 15.17 -35.66 -16.94
C ASP A 108 16.26 -35.02 -16.06
N TYR A 109 17.54 -35.35 -16.31
CA TYR A 109 18.66 -34.62 -15.71
C TYR A 109 18.86 -33.28 -16.42
N VAL A 110 18.48 -32.20 -15.73
CA VAL A 110 18.64 -30.82 -16.18
C VAL A 110 19.36 -30.05 -15.08
N MET A 111 20.69 -29.99 -15.18
CA MET A 111 21.57 -29.34 -14.21
C MET A 111 22.77 -28.76 -14.95
N GLY A 112 23.40 -27.69 -14.45
CA GLY A 112 24.49 -27.01 -15.16
C GLY A 112 25.68 -26.65 -14.26
N PHE A 113 26.87 -26.59 -14.87
CA PHE A 113 28.07 -26.09 -14.19
C PHE A 113 27.99 -24.57 -13.97
N GLU A 114 28.40 -24.05 -12.81
CA GLU A 114 28.25 -22.61 -12.50
C GLU A 114 29.50 -21.73 -12.69
N LEU A 115 30.68 -22.34 -12.81
CA LEU A 115 31.95 -21.59 -12.80
C LEU A 115 32.90 -22.08 -13.90
N PRO A 116 33.65 -21.18 -14.56
CA PRO A 116 34.61 -21.56 -15.60
C PRO A 116 35.71 -22.49 -15.04
N GLY A 117 35.93 -23.63 -15.69
CA GLY A 117 37.00 -24.56 -15.32
C GLY A 117 36.76 -25.34 -14.02
N GLU A 118 35.68 -25.09 -13.30
CA GLU A 118 35.29 -25.83 -12.10
C GLU A 118 34.21 -26.87 -12.43
N ARG A 119 34.20 -27.99 -11.69
CA ARG A 119 33.15 -29.01 -11.82
C ARG A 119 32.00 -28.82 -10.84
N ARG A 120 31.73 -27.58 -10.44
CA ARG A 120 30.66 -27.26 -9.48
C ARG A 120 29.33 -27.12 -10.19
N VAL A 121 28.34 -27.89 -9.74
CA VAL A 121 26.96 -27.89 -10.24
C VAL A 121 26.11 -27.00 -9.33
N ASN A 122 25.32 -26.14 -9.94
CA ASN A 122 24.39 -25.27 -9.23
C ASN A 122 22.97 -25.84 -9.27
N ASN A 123 22.12 -25.41 -8.35
CA ASN A 123 20.77 -25.93 -8.16
C ASN A 123 19.67 -24.91 -8.51
N ALA A 124 20.02 -23.72 -8.99
CA ALA A 124 19.07 -22.69 -9.43
C ALA A 124 18.27 -23.12 -10.66
N VAL A 125 18.77 -24.06 -11.46
CA VAL A 125 18.00 -24.82 -12.46
C VAL A 125 18.27 -26.29 -12.17
N LEU A 126 17.22 -27.05 -11.80
CA LEU A 126 17.38 -28.45 -11.39
C LEU A 126 16.19 -29.31 -11.83
N GLY A 127 16.41 -30.23 -12.76
CA GLY A 127 15.55 -31.35 -13.08
C GLY A 127 16.26 -32.66 -12.80
N LEU A 128 15.56 -33.62 -12.21
CA LEU A 128 16.05 -34.98 -11.98
C LEU A 128 14.91 -35.98 -12.24
N PRO A 129 15.20 -37.23 -12.62
CA PRO A 129 14.20 -38.30 -12.55
C PRO A 129 13.70 -38.46 -11.12
N ALA A 130 12.38 -38.58 -10.94
CA ALA A 130 11.73 -38.61 -9.62
C ALA A 130 12.12 -39.83 -8.77
N ASP A 131 12.61 -40.88 -9.40
CA ASP A 131 13.07 -42.15 -8.83
C ASP A 131 14.60 -42.33 -8.89
N SER A 132 15.35 -41.29 -9.30
CA SER A 132 16.81 -41.39 -9.39
C SER A 132 17.49 -41.56 -8.02
N ASP A 133 18.57 -42.36 -7.99
CA ASP A 133 19.41 -42.54 -6.81
C ASP A 133 19.90 -41.20 -6.23
N MET A 134 20.21 -40.24 -7.10
CA MET A 134 20.64 -38.90 -6.71
C MET A 134 19.56 -38.20 -5.89
N LEU A 135 18.31 -38.17 -6.36
CA LEU A 135 17.21 -37.52 -5.64
C LEU A 135 16.89 -38.23 -4.33
N CYS A 136 16.89 -39.57 -4.32
CA CYS A 136 16.69 -40.36 -3.10
C CYS A 136 17.73 -40.03 -2.03
N GLN A 137 19.02 -40.07 -2.38
CA GLN A 137 20.09 -39.78 -1.41
C GLN A 137 20.07 -38.32 -0.92
N MET A 138 19.72 -37.37 -1.79
CA MET A 138 19.54 -35.98 -1.37
C MET A 138 18.37 -35.82 -0.41
N LEU A 139 17.21 -36.44 -0.69
CA LEU A 139 16.06 -36.42 0.20
C LEU A 139 16.38 -37.05 1.56
N ASP A 140 17.03 -38.22 1.57
CA ASP A 140 17.47 -38.89 2.80
C ASP A 140 18.41 -38.00 3.62
N PHE A 141 19.39 -37.35 2.97
CA PHE A 141 20.31 -36.43 3.62
C PHE A 141 19.60 -35.20 4.21
N THR A 142 18.64 -34.62 3.47
CA THR A 142 17.87 -33.46 3.95
C THR A 142 16.80 -33.81 4.98
N GLY A 143 16.48 -35.10 5.14
CA GLY A 143 15.53 -35.60 6.15
C GLY A 143 16.03 -35.44 7.59
N ASP A 144 17.35 -35.31 7.80
CA ASP A 144 17.96 -35.01 9.08
C ASP A 144 18.60 -33.61 9.07
N ARG A 145 18.02 -32.68 9.86
CA ARG A 145 18.50 -31.29 9.98
C ARG A 145 19.84 -31.15 10.71
N PHE A 146 20.33 -32.23 11.31
CA PHE A 146 21.61 -32.31 12.01
C PHE A 146 22.64 -33.16 11.25
N ALA A 147 22.30 -33.64 10.05
CA ALA A 147 23.18 -34.44 9.24
C ALA A 147 24.52 -33.72 8.97
N ILE A 148 25.61 -34.46 9.13
CA ILE A 148 26.96 -33.96 8.86
C ILE A 148 27.27 -34.24 7.38
N ALA A 149 27.26 -33.20 6.56
CA ALA A 149 27.51 -33.32 5.12
C ALA A 149 28.88 -34.00 4.84
N PRO A 150 28.91 -35.14 4.13
CA PRO A 150 30.16 -35.89 3.90
C PRO A 150 31.14 -35.14 2.99
N PHE A 151 30.65 -34.16 2.25
CA PHE A 151 31.41 -33.29 1.34
C PHE A 151 31.94 -32.00 1.99
N LEU A 152 31.75 -31.80 3.30
CA LEU A 152 32.40 -30.69 4.00
C LEU A 152 33.89 -30.99 4.25
N PRO A 153 34.73 -29.93 4.39
CA PRO A 153 36.14 -30.10 4.71
C PRO A 153 36.33 -30.97 5.98
N PRO A 154 37.32 -31.88 6.02
CA PRO A 154 37.50 -32.80 7.16
C PRO A 154 37.57 -32.12 8.52
N LYS A 155 38.17 -30.92 8.59
CA LYS A 155 38.24 -30.13 9.83
C LYS A 155 36.85 -29.68 10.31
N VAL A 156 35.97 -29.30 9.39
CA VAL A 156 34.60 -28.86 9.72
C VAL A 156 33.77 -30.07 10.18
N ARG A 157 33.88 -31.21 9.48
CA ARG A 157 33.20 -32.46 9.85
C ARG A 157 33.58 -32.92 11.25
N ARG A 158 34.88 -33.00 11.57
CA ARG A 158 35.34 -33.34 12.93
C ARG A 158 34.75 -32.44 14.01
N GLY A 159 34.71 -31.13 13.77
CA GLY A 159 34.09 -30.20 14.71
C GLY A 159 32.58 -30.46 14.91
N TYR A 160 31.86 -30.88 13.86
CA TYR A 160 30.44 -31.24 13.97
C TYR A 160 30.23 -32.60 14.64
N GLU A 161 31.13 -33.56 14.40
CA GLU A 161 31.15 -34.88 15.07
C GLU A 161 31.41 -34.70 16.57
N GLU A 162 32.44 -33.95 16.95
CA GLU A 162 32.75 -33.60 18.34
C GLU A 162 31.56 -32.90 19.03
N ALA A 163 30.93 -31.94 18.35
CA ALA A 163 29.76 -31.23 18.88
C ALA A 163 28.56 -32.18 19.08
N ARG A 164 28.29 -33.07 18.12
CA ARG A 164 27.26 -34.11 18.24
C ARG A 164 27.56 -35.06 19.40
N ASP A 165 28.79 -35.55 19.51
CA ASP A 165 29.20 -36.49 20.55
C ASP A 165 29.17 -35.86 21.95
N ALA A 166 29.33 -34.52 22.02
CA ALA A 166 29.11 -33.72 23.22
C ALA A 166 27.61 -33.38 23.49
N GLY A 167 26.67 -33.92 22.71
CA GLY A 167 25.23 -33.67 22.86
C GLY A 167 24.76 -32.30 22.37
N GLN A 168 25.54 -31.62 21.53
CA GLN A 168 25.27 -30.30 20.95
C GLN A 168 25.40 -30.33 19.42
N PRO A 169 24.60 -31.14 18.70
CA PRO A 169 24.73 -31.28 17.26
C PRO A 169 24.44 -29.95 16.52
N VAL A 170 25.18 -29.70 15.43
CA VAL A 170 25.06 -28.45 14.67
C VAL A 170 23.92 -28.51 13.67
N HIS A 171 22.86 -27.75 13.94
CA HIS A 171 21.71 -27.63 13.05
C HIS A 171 22.08 -27.02 11.68
N VAL A 172 21.42 -27.45 10.61
CA VAL A 172 21.69 -27.01 9.23
C VAL A 172 21.66 -25.49 9.05
N SER A 173 20.85 -24.77 9.83
CA SER A 173 20.77 -23.30 9.83
C SER A 173 22.10 -22.61 10.15
N GLN A 174 23.00 -23.31 10.84
CA GLN A 174 24.32 -22.85 11.30
C GLN A 174 25.45 -23.35 10.39
N GLN A 175 25.18 -24.33 9.54
CA GLN A 175 26.14 -24.91 8.60
C GLN A 175 26.44 -23.95 7.42
N PRO A 176 27.51 -24.20 6.63
CA PRO A 176 27.89 -23.33 5.52
C PRO A 176 26.79 -23.16 4.46
N TRP A 177 26.87 -22.04 3.74
CA TRP A 177 25.94 -21.74 2.65
C TRP A 177 26.02 -22.78 1.54
N GLY A 178 24.86 -23.24 1.08
CA GLY A 178 24.73 -24.19 -0.02
C GLY A 178 24.92 -25.65 0.38
N VAL A 179 24.94 -25.96 1.68
CA VAL A 179 25.07 -27.35 2.18
C VAL A 179 23.94 -28.26 1.69
N TRP A 180 22.70 -27.78 1.61
CA TRP A 180 21.56 -28.46 0.97
C TRP A 180 21.34 -28.04 -0.48
N GLY A 181 22.19 -27.15 -1.00
CA GLY A 181 22.07 -26.64 -2.35
C GLY A 181 23.23 -27.08 -3.23
N PRO A 182 24.01 -26.14 -3.81
CA PRO A 182 25.03 -26.46 -4.81
C PRO A 182 26.13 -27.41 -4.30
N LEU A 183 26.47 -27.41 -3.00
CA LEU A 183 27.50 -28.33 -2.47
C LEU A 183 27.02 -29.78 -2.52
N MET A 184 25.77 -30.01 -2.11
CA MET A 184 25.14 -31.34 -2.13
C MET A 184 24.93 -31.84 -3.56
N VAL A 185 24.35 -31.01 -4.43
CA VAL A 185 24.12 -31.37 -5.84
C VAL A 185 25.44 -31.72 -6.52
N THR A 186 26.49 -30.91 -6.30
CA THR A 186 27.84 -31.20 -6.81
C THR A 186 28.35 -32.55 -6.30
N HIS A 187 28.26 -32.81 -5.00
CA HIS A 187 28.74 -34.05 -4.42
C HIS A 187 28.09 -35.28 -5.05
N TYR A 188 26.75 -35.34 -5.05
CA TYR A 188 26.04 -36.52 -5.56
C TYR A 188 26.15 -36.66 -7.08
N THR A 189 26.31 -35.56 -7.82
CA THR A 189 26.62 -35.63 -9.27
C THR A 189 27.91 -36.42 -9.50
N HIS A 190 28.99 -36.09 -8.80
CA HIS A 190 30.28 -36.75 -9.00
C HIS A 190 30.33 -38.14 -8.38
N ALA A 191 29.76 -38.32 -7.18
CA ALA A 191 29.75 -39.61 -6.49
C ALA A 191 29.00 -40.70 -7.27
N LEU A 192 27.98 -40.31 -8.05
CA LEU A 192 27.18 -41.22 -8.87
C LEU A 192 27.62 -41.26 -10.34
N GLY A 193 28.72 -40.59 -10.70
CA GLY A 193 29.24 -40.59 -12.07
C GLY A 193 28.35 -39.86 -13.10
N LEU A 194 27.53 -38.90 -12.67
CA LEU A 194 26.56 -38.18 -13.50
C LEU A 194 27.11 -36.91 -14.18
N ALA A 195 28.43 -36.72 -14.18
CA ALA A 195 29.05 -35.52 -14.73
C ALA A 195 28.80 -35.33 -16.23
N ASP A 196 28.58 -36.42 -16.99
CA ASP A 196 28.21 -36.42 -18.41
C ASP A 196 26.77 -35.95 -18.68
N LYS A 197 25.92 -35.89 -17.63
CA LYS A 197 24.55 -35.38 -17.71
C LYS A 197 24.44 -33.88 -17.45
N VAL A 198 25.50 -33.25 -16.97
CA VAL A 198 25.51 -31.82 -16.63
C VAL A 198 25.69 -30.98 -17.88
N GLN A 199 24.82 -29.99 -18.06
CA GLN A 199 24.89 -29.01 -19.13
C GLN A 199 26.13 -28.10 -18.96
N PRO A 200 26.71 -27.61 -20.06
CA PRO A 200 27.79 -26.64 -20.01
C PRO A 200 27.33 -25.34 -19.32
N MET A 201 28.28 -24.57 -18.81
CA MET A 201 28.00 -23.38 -17.99
C MET A 201 27.14 -22.34 -18.73
N ASP A 202 27.38 -22.16 -20.01
CA ASP A 202 26.66 -21.23 -20.89
C ASP A 202 25.18 -21.58 -21.10
N ALA A 203 24.73 -22.78 -20.70
CA ALA A 203 23.32 -23.18 -20.77
C ALA A 203 22.43 -22.35 -19.83
N PHE A 204 22.88 -22.09 -18.60
CA PHE A 204 22.10 -21.40 -17.56
C PHE A 204 22.85 -20.25 -16.87
N TYR A 205 24.18 -20.29 -16.89
CA TYR A 205 25.08 -19.39 -16.17
C TYR A 205 26.12 -18.72 -17.09
N PRO A 206 25.76 -18.23 -18.30
CA PRO A 206 26.73 -17.56 -19.18
C PRO A 206 27.32 -16.28 -18.54
N VAL A 207 26.62 -15.70 -17.58
CA VAL A 207 27.15 -14.69 -16.65
C VAL A 207 27.29 -15.32 -15.26
N PRO A 208 28.48 -15.82 -14.89
CA PRO A 208 28.70 -16.48 -13.60
C PRO A 208 28.63 -15.47 -12.44
N PHE A 209 28.50 -15.96 -11.21
CA PHE A 209 28.32 -15.12 -10.02
C PHE A 209 29.39 -14.00 -9.84
N PRO A 210 30.69 -14.22 -10.11
CA PRO A 210 31.69 -13.15 -10.06
C PRO A 210 31.36 -11.97 -10.98
N ASP A 211 30.80 -12.27 -12.15
CA ASP A 211 30.50 -11.31 -13.22
C ASP A 211 29.05 -10.84 -13.22
N ARG A 212 28.22 -11.26 -12.25
CA ARG A 212 26.79 -10.93 -12.13
C ARG A 212 26.42 -9.45 -12.34
N ARG A 213 27.35 -8.51 -12.12
CA ARG A 213 27.12 -7.08 -12.35
C ARG A 213 26.99 -6.72 -13.83
N LEU A 214 27.33 -7.62 -14.75
CA LEU A 214 27.18 -7.44 -16.19
C LEU A 214 25.72 -7.15 -16.58
N PHE A 215 24.75 -7.72 -15.85
CA PHE A 215 23.32 -7.45 -16.07
C PHE A 215 22.91 -5.98 -15.83
N MET A 216 23.72 -5.21 -15.09
CA MET A 216 23.53 -3.77 -14.86
C MET A 216 24.35 -2.89 -15.84
N ARG A 217 25.13 -3.51 -16.72
CA ARG A 217 25.90 -2.83 -17.78
C ARG A 217 25.11 -2.85 -19.09
N ARG A 218 25.66 -2.17 -20.10
CA ARG A 218 25.08 -2.07 -21.45
C ARG A 218 24.60 -3.43 -21.94
N ALA A 219 23.36 -3.51 -22.40
CA ALA A 219 22.70 -4.78 -22.72
C ALA A 219 23.52 -5.70 -23.66
N GLY A 220 24.20 -5.11 -24.66
CA GLY A 220 25.04 -5.86 -25.62
C GLY A 220 26.16 -6.69 -24.98
N MET A 221 26.66 -6.31 -23.80
CA MET A 221 27.70 -7.10 -23.13
C MET A 221 27.22 -8.47 -22.65
N VAL A 222 25.91 -8.59 -22.35
CA VAL A 222 25.32 -9.90 -22.04
C VAL A 222 25.15 -10.70 -23.33
N ASP A 223 24.79 -10.06 -24.44
CA ASP A 223 24.64 -10.73 -25.74
C ASP A 223 25.94 -11.39 -26.21
N ASP A 224 27.09 -10.75 -25.93
CA ASP A 224 28.43 -11.25 -26.27
C ASP A 224 28.79 -12.59 -25.59
N VAL A 225 28.11 -12.95 -24.50
CA VAL A 225 28.35 -14.21 -23.77
C VAL A 225 27.24 -15.24 -23.95
N LEU A 226 26.18 -14.92 -24.70
CA LEU A 226 25.13 -15.89 -25.03
C LEU A 226 25.60 -16.81 -26.14
N THR A 227 25.20 -18.08 -26.05
CA THR A 227 25.50 -19.09 -27.07
C THR A 227 24.21 -19.79 -27.50
N GLU A 228 24.30 -20.65 -28.52
CA GLU A 228 23.18 -21.52 -28.91
C GLU A 228 22.73 -22.45 -27.77
N ASN A 229 23.60 -22.75 -26.81
CA ASN A 229 23.28 -23.59 -25.65
C ASN A 229 22.44 -22.86 -24.60
N THR A 230 22.46 -21.53 -24.57
CA THR A 230 21.81 -20.75 -23.52
C THR A 230 20.28 -20.88 -23.59
N THR A 231 19.67 -21.48 -22.57
CA THR A 231 18.21 -21.52 -22.39
C THR A 231 17.73 -20.53 -21.33
N ALA A 232 18.56 -20.28 -20.31
CA ALA A 232 18.21 -19.41 -19.21
C ALA A 232 19.40 -18.59 -18.71
N LEU A 233 19.09 -17.58 -17.92
CA LEU A 233 20.05 -16.68 -17.30
C LEU A 233 19.74 -16.58 -15.81
N HIS A 234 20.61 -17.13 -14.95
CA HIS A 234 20.51 -16.84 -13.52
C HIS A 234 20.96 -15.40 -13.26
N VAL A 235 20.02 -14.49 -12.96
CA VAL A 235 20.33 -13.06 -12.81
C VAL A 235 20.80 -12.68 -11.41
N TRP A 236 20.89 -13.66 -10.51
CA TRP A 236 21.41 -13.59 -9.14
C TRP A 236 20.73 -12.54 -8.26
N ALA A 237 19.92 -12.96 -7.28
CA ALA A 237 19.21 -12.11 -6.32
C ALA A 237 20.14 -11.23 -5.46
N SER A 238 21.45 -11.46 -5.49
CA SER A 238 22.44 -10.55 -4.91
C SER A 238 22.55 -9.21 -5.66
N ASN A 239 22.17 -9.15 -6.95
CA ASN A 239 22.10 -7.92 -7.72
C ASN A 239 21.07 -6.94 -7.18
N LYS A 240 20.01 -7.43 -6.51
CA LYS A 240 19.05 -6.56 -5.79
C LYS A 240 19.72 -5.58 -4.84
N ARG A 241 20.78 -6.01 -4.14
CA ARG A 241 21.53 -5.12 -3.24
C ARG A 241 22.29 -4.05 -4.00
N GLN A 242 22.81 -4.35 -5.18
CA GLN A 242 23.52 -3.37 -6.00
C GLN A 242 22.54 -2.36 -6.62
N LEU A 243 21.43 -2.85 -7.15
CA LEU A 243 20.33 -2.02 -7.67
C LEU A 243 19.79 -1.08 -6.58
N GLY A 244 19.50 -1.61 -5.39
CA GLY A 244 19.04 -0.81 -4.27
C GLY A 244 20.04 0.25 -3.81
N ASN A 245 21.33 -0.11 -3.72
CA ASN A 245 22.37 0.81 -3.24
C ASN A 245 22.74 1.92 -4.23
N PHE A 246 22.73 1.63 -5.53
CA PHE A 246 23.32 2.53 -6.55
C PHE A 246 22.31 3.04 -7.57
N HIS A 247 21.11 2.48 -7.60
CA HIS A 247 20.12 2.75 -8.65
C HIS A 247 18.68 2.86 -8.10
N ASN A 248 18.51 3.16 -6.80
CA ASN A 248 17.19 3.27 -6.15
C ASN A 248 16.29 2.04 -6.34
N GLY A 249 16.91 0.86 -6.52
CA GLY A 249 16.20 -0.38 -6.79
C GLY A 249 15.65 -0.52 -8.20
N LEU A 250 16.00 0.37 -9.12
CA LEU A 250 15.56 0.38 -10.52
C LEU A 250 16.64 -0.17 -11.46
N PRO A 251 16.25 -0.71 -12.62
CA PRO A 251 17.21 -1.09 -13.66
C PRO A 251 17.92 0.16 -14.24
N PRO A 252 19.26 0.16 -14.36
CA PRO A 252 19.99 1.27 -14.98
C PRO A 252 19.62 1.40 -16.46
N LYS A 253 19.42 2.63 -16.97
CA LYS A 253 19.03 2.86 -18.37
C LYS A 253 20.05 2.26 -19.34
N GLY A 254 19.54 1.62 -20.40
CA GLY A 254 20.35 0.94 -21.42
C GLY A 254 21.02 -0.36 -20.95
N SER A 255 20.77 -0.79 -19.71
CA SER A 255 21.30 -2.05 -19.19
C SER A 255 20.53 -3.27 -19.70
N PHE A 256 21.07 -4.47 -19.47
CA PHE A 256 20.33 -5.71 -19.74
C PHE A 256 19.01 -5.75 -18.96
N PHE A 257 19.02 -5.35 -17.67
CA PHE A 257 17.79 -5.29 -16.88
C PHE A 257 16.76 -4.32 -17.46
N ASP A 258 17.18 -3.14 -17.91
CA ASP A 258 16.29 -2.13 -18.53
C ASP A 258 15.68 -2.66 -19.84
N ARG A 259 16.47 -3.39 -20.63
CA ARG A 259 15.99 -4.06 -21.84
C ARG A 259 14.93 -5.11 -21.53
N ILE A 260 15.18 -6.02 -20.58
CA ILE A 260 14.23 -7.12 -20.32
C ILE A 260 12.94 -6.64 -19.65
N VAL A 261 12.99 -5.65 -18.75
CA VAL A 261 11.74 -5.12 -18.18
C VAL A 261 10.90 -4.40 -19.23
N THR A 262 11.54 -3.73 -20.19
CA THR A 262 10.86 -3.11 -21.33
C THR A 262 10.25 -4.16 -22.26
N GLN A 263 11.03 -5.20 -22.59
CA GLN A 263 10.60 -6.30 -23.46
C GLN A 263 9.39 -7.07 -22.89
N HIS A 264 9.36 -7.27 -21.57
CA HIS A 264 8.30 -7.99 -20.87
C HIS A 264 7.25 -7.06 -20.24
N HIS A 265 7.31 -5.76 -20.57
CA HIS A 265 6.36 -4.75 -20.13
C HIS A 265 6.18 -4.67 -18.58
N ILE A 266 7.25 -4.96 -17.84
CA ILE A 266 7.27 -4.83 -16.38
C ILE A 266 7.61 -3.38 -16.02
N VAL A 267 6.81 -2.77 -15.14
CA VAL A 267 7.04 -1.41 -14.63
C VAL A 267 7.78 -1.49 -13.29
N PRO A 268 9.10 -1.22 -13.22
CA PRO A 268 9.89 -1.51 -12.03
C PRO A 268 9.44 -0.75 -10.79
N GLY A 269 8.98 0.49 -10.96
CA GLY A 269 8.48 1.32 -9.86
C GLY A 269 7.14 0.87 -9.29
N SER A 270 6.36 0.02 -9.99
CA SER A 270 5.13 -0.58 -9.44
C SER A 270 5.41 -1.76 -8.51
N ALA A 271 6.62 -2.33 -8.58
CA ALA A 271 7.04 -3.48 -7.79
C ALA A 271 8.50 -3.31 -7.33
N PRO A 272 8.80 -2.30 -6.50
CA PRO A 272 10.17 -1.96 -6.15
C PRO A 272 10.87 -3.07 -5.37
N ILE A 273 12.19 -3.14 -5.52
CA ILE A 273 13.04 -3.98 -4.68
C ILE A 273 13.05 -3.37 -3.27
N GLY A 274 12.32 -3.97 -2.33
CA GLY A 274 12.14 -3.39 -0.99
C GLY A 274 13.27 -3.67 0.00
N SER A 275 13.92 -4.84 -0.08
CA SER A 275 15.02 -5.19 0.81
C SER A 275 15.91 -6.29 0.25
N ARG A 276 17.10 -6.45 0.83
CA ARG A 276 17.95 -7.64 0.66
C ARG A 276 18.78 -7.89 1.92
N GLY A 277 18.56 -9.04 2.56
CA GLY A 277 19.24 -9.38 3.81
C GLY A 277 18.83 -8.42 4.92
N LYS A 278 19.80 -7.71 5.51
CA LYS A 278 19.55 -6.68 6.55
C LYS A 278 19.40 -5.26 6.00
N THR A 279 19.51 -5.07 4.68
CA THR A 279 19.42 -3.76 4.03
C THR A 279 18.02 -3.55 3.48
N SER A 280 17.39 -2.43 3.83
CA SER A 280 16.10 -1.98 3.30
C SER A 280 16.30 -0.77 2.38
N PHE A 281 15.47 -0.66 1.35
CA PHE A 281 15.48 0.44 0.38
C PHE A 281 14.20 1.26 0.54
N ASP A 282 14.26 2.55 0.24
CA ASP A 282 13.13 3.46 0.44
C ASP A 282 11.92 3.09 -0.44
N GLY A 283 12.14 2.62 -1.67
CA GLY A 283 11.06 2.09 -2.53
C GLY A 283 10.23 0.99 -1.86
N GLY A 284 10.82 0.20 -0.96
CA GLY A 284 10.11 -0.84 -0.20
C GLY A 284 9.10 -0.32 0.81
N LEU A 285 9.14 0.97 1.17
CA LEU A 285 8.18 1.57 2.09
C LEU A 285 6.76 1.59 1.54
N ILE A 286 6.59 1.39 0.21
CA ILE A 286 5.27 1.23 -0.41
C ILE A 286 4.47 0.06 0.18
N TYR A 287 5.16 -0.99 0.66
CA TYR A 287 4.53 -2.16 1.26
C TYR A 287 4.13 -1.95 2.72
N GLU A 288 4.51 -0.81 3.33
CA GLU A 288 4.11 -0.43 4.69
C GLU A 288 2.83 0.42 4.72
N LEU A 289 2.34 0.85 3.56
CA LEU A 289 1.10 1.62 3.42
C LEU A 289 -0.11 0.68 3.47
N ASP A 290 -1.02 1.00 4.37
CA ASP A 290 -2.30 0.31 4.61
C ASP A 290 -3.49 1.00 3.94
N GLN A 291 -3.22 2.02 3.10
CA GLN A 291 -4.24 2.81 2.42
C GLN A 291 -4.59 2.21 1.05
N ASP A 292 -5.88 2.05 0.76
CA ASP A 292 -6.37 1.62 -0.56
C ASP A 292 -6.17 2.70 -1.65
N ALA A 293 -6.04 3.96 -1.24
CA ALA A 293 -5.83 5.08 -2.13
C ALA A 293 -4.94 6.15 -1.47
N VAL A 294 -4.03 6.70 -2.29
CA VAL A 294 -3.19 7.85 -1.94
C VAL A 294 -3.38 8.87 -3.07
N GLU A 295 -3.82 10.08 -2.75
CA GLU A 295 -3.97 11.17 -3.73
C GLU A 295 -2.73 12.06 -3.77
N THR A 296 -2.00 12.16 -2.65
CA THR A 296 -0.86 13.05 -2.46
C THR A 296 0.27 12.42 -1.65
N PHE A 297 1.49 12.51 -2.18
CA PHE A 297 2.74 12.16 -1.51
C PHE A 297 3.59 13.43 -1.35
N ALA A 298 4.17 13.65 -0.17
CA ALA A 298 5.05 14.77 0.09
C ALA A 298 6.42 14.32 0.62
N ASP A 299 7.50 14.92 0.11
CA ASP A 299 8.87 14.73 0.63
C ASP A 299 9.43 16.05 1.15
N LEU A 300 9.85 16.07 2.42
CA LEU A 300 10.44 17.23 3.08
C LEU A 300 11.94 17.37 2.82
N THR A 301 12.64 16.29 2.47
CA THR A 301 14.10 16.23 2.52
C THR A 301 14.76 15.65 1.27
N GLY A 302 13.97 15.09 0.35
CA GLY A 302 14.46 14.51 -0.90
C GLY A 302 15.12 13.14 -0.73
N ALA A 303 15.01 12.54 0.46
CA ALA A 303 15.69 11.29 0.80
C ALA A 303 14.86 10.03 0.47
N ALA A 304 13.68 10.19 -0.16
CA ALA A 304 12.79 9.08 -0.50
C ALA A 304 12.35 9.04 -1.99
N PRO A 305 13.23 9.24 -2.98
CA PRO A 305 12.84 9.31 -4.38
C PRO A 305 12.22 8.00 -4.89
N GLY A 306 12.76 6.84 -4.50
CA GLY A 306 12.23 5.54 -4.84
C GLY A 306 10.85 5.28 -4.22
N PHE A 307 10.63 5.75 -3.00
CA PHE A 307 9.31 5.66 -2.35
C PHE A 307 8.28 6.56 -3.05
N ALA A 308 8.63 7.79 -3.38
CA ALA A 308 7.74 8.70 -4.11
C ALA A 308 7.35 8.13 -5.48
N LEU A 309 8.33 7.58 -6.22
CA LEU A 309 8.08 6.90 -7.48
C LEU A 309 7.17 5.67 -7.30
N ALA A 310 7.38 4.88 -6.26
CA ALA A 310 6.55 3.71 -5.97
C ALA A 310 5.10 4.10 -5.60
N ALA A 311 4.93 5.12 -4.78
CA ALA A 311 3.62 5.67 -4.43
C ALA A 311 2.88 6.20 -5.67
N HIS A 312 3.56 6.95 -6.53
CA HIS A 312 2.98 7.41 -7.79
C HIS A 312 2.65 6.26 -8.74
N ASN A 313 3.49 5.24 -8.86
CA ASN A 313 3.18 4.11 -9.75
C ASN A 313 2.03 3.24 -9.23
N ARG A 314 1.89 3.08 -7.91
CA ARG A 314 0.83 2.27 -7.30
C ARG A 314 -0.51 3.00 -7.27
N PHE A 315 -0.52 4.26 -6.86
CA PHE A 315 -1.74 5.02 -6.60
C PHE A 315 -2.02 6.13 -7.61
N ASP A 316 -1.05 6.45 -8.48
CA ASP A 316 -1.08 7.60 -9.39
C ASP A 316 -1.42 8.89 -8.62
N CYS A 317 -0.73 9.04 -7.49
CA CYS A 317 -0.79 10.22 -6.62
C CYS A 317 0.03 11.39 -7.20
N ALA A 318 -0.32 12.62 -6.84
CA ALA A 318 0.53 13.77 -7.07
C ALA A 318 1.70 13.77 -6.07
N ILE A 319 2.87 14.25 -6.49
CA ILE A 319 4.08 14.35 -5.67
C ILE A 319 4.33 15.82 -5.33
N GLN A 320 4.52 16.12 -4.06
CA GLN A 320 4.92 17.42 -3.54
C GLN A 320 6.34 17.35 -2.99
N VAL A 321 7.17 18.31 -3.36
CA VAL A 321 8.56 18.41 -2.90
C VAL A 321 8.74 19.73 -2.20
N PHE A 322 9.16 19.74 -0.95
CA PHE A 322 9.25 20.97 -0.15
C PHE A 322 10.66 21.58 -0.26
N SER A 323 10.72 22.85 -0.64
CA SER A 323 11.97 23.60 -0.78
C SER A 323 12.43 24.17 0.56
N LEU A 324 13.03 23.31 1.40
CA LEU A 324 13.39 23.64 2.78
C LEU A 324 14.90 23.65 3.03
N ASP A 325 15.33 24.54 3.94
CA ASP A 325 16.67 24.54 4.51
C ASP A 325 16.81 23.49 5.65
N PRO A 326 18.03 23.19 6.13
CA PRO A 326 18.26 22.33 7.29
C PRO A 326 17.59 22.78 8.61
N LYS A 327 17.00 23.97 8.67
CA LYS A 327 16.28 24.50 9.84
C LYS A 327 14.75 24.34 9.72
N GLY A 328 14.23 23.97 8.54
CA GLY A 328 12.79 23.82 8.29
C GLY A 328 12.14 25.05 7.68
N ASN A 329 12.92 26.03 7.20
CA ASN A 329 12.42 27.24 6.58
C ASN A 329 12.39 27.09 5.06
N PHE A 330 11.38 27.69 4.44
CA PHE A 330 11.35 27.82 2.98
C PHE A 330 12.49 28.72 2.49
N THR A 331 13.08 28.34 1.36
CA THR A 331 14.20 29.06 0.74
C THR A 331 13.78 29.73 -0.57
N GLU A 332 14.31 30.92 -0.84
CA GLU A 332 14.13 31.58 -2.15
C GLU A 332 14.82 30.79 -3.26
N ASN A 333 16.04 30.31 -2.99
CA ASN A 333 16.79 29.43 -3.87
C ASN A 333 16.51 27.97 -3.49
N PRO A 334 15.91 27.15 -4.36
CA PRO A 334 15.66 25.75 -4.05
C PRO A 334 16.96 24.99 -3.77
N PRO A 335 16.97 24.06 -2.79
CA PRO A 335 18.10 23.18 -2.56
C PRO A 335 18.53 22.41 -3.81
N GLU A 336 19.83 22.21 -3.98
CA GLU A 336 20.43 21.53 -5.15
C GLU A 336 19.85 20.12 -5.40
N TRP A 337 19.42 19.43 -4.33
CA TRP A 337 18.85 18.08 -4.45
C TRP A 337 17.51 18.05 -5.20
N ILE A 338 16.77 19.16 -5.26
CA ILE A 338 15.43 19.20 -5.88
C ILE A 338 15.51 18.87 -7.36
N ASP A 339 16.47 19.46 -8.09
CA ASP A 339 16.58 19.24 -9.54
C ASP A 339 16.92 17.77 -9.84
N GLY A 340 17.82 17.17 -9.04
CA GLY A 340 18.14 15.74 -9.16
C GLY A 340 16.95 14.83 -8.80
N TYR A 341 16.15 15.20 -7.81
CA TYR A 341 14.95 14.46 -7.41
C TYR A 341 13.85 14.52 -8.47
N VAL A 342 13.57 15.72 -9.00
CA VAL A 342 12.60 15.92 -10.09
C VAL A 342 13.09 15.25 -11.37
N GLY A 343 14.38 15.35 -11.69
CA GLY A 343 15.02 14.64 -12.81
C GLY A 343 14.82 13.13 -12.69
N PHE A 344 15.12 12.55 -11.52
CA PHE A 344 14.89 11.13 -11.27
C PHE A 344 13.43 10.71 -11.50
N LEU A 345 12.45 11.47 -11.00
CA LEU A 345 11.03 11.13 -11.17
C LEU A 345 10.60 11.22 -12.64
N THR A 346 11.00 12.29 -13.34
CA THR A 346 10.62 12.52 -14.75
C THR A 346 11.26 11.49 -15.69
N GLU A 347 12.53 11.15 -15.48
CA GLU A 347 13.23 10.07 -16.21
C GLU A 347 12.61 8.68 -16.01
N ASN A 348 11.86 8.50 -14.90
CA ASN A 348 11.13 7.28 -14.58
C ASN A 348 9.62 7.40 -14.81
N GLY A 349 9.21 8.37 -15.63
CA GLY A 349 7.89 8.43 -16.24
C GLY A 349 6.81 9.05 -15.35
N VAL A 350 7.18 9.86 -14.37
CA VAL A 350 6.26 10.77 -13.67
C VAL A 350 6.11 12.03 -14.52
N GLU A 351 4.88 12.41 -14.87
CA GLU A 351 4.64 13.64 -15.64
C GLU A 351 5.01 14.89 -14.83
N PRO A 352 5.67 15.92 -15.42
CA PRO A 352 6.07 17.13 -14.71
C PRO A 352 4.91 17.83 -13.98
N GLU A 353 3.70 17.81 -14.54
CA GLU A 353 2.51 18.44 -13.98
C GLU A 353 2.01 17.71 -12.72
N ARG A 354 2.47 16.48 -12.48
CA ARG A 354 2.18 15.69 -11.27
C ARG A 354 3.19 15.98 -10.16
N ILE A 355 4.24 16.77 -10.42
CA ILE A 355 5.29 17.12 -9.47
C ILE A 355 5.16 18.61 -9.13
N ARG A 356 4.89 18.92 -7.86
CA ARG A 356 4.77 20.30 -7.38
C ARG A 356 5.86 20.63 -6.37
N ILE A 357 6.65 21.65 -6.65
CA ILE A 357 7.61 22.20 -5.68
C ILE A 357 6.89 23.22 -4.81
N ILE A 358 6.81 22.95 -3.51
CA ILE A 358 6.21 23.84 -2.51
C ILE A 358 7.28 24.80 -2.02
N ARG A 359 7.05 26.10 -2.21
CA ARG A 359 8.03 27.16 -1.93
C ARG A 359 7.66 28.08 -0.79
N THR A 360 6.42 28.00 -0.30
CA THR A 360 5.94 28.89 0.77
C THR A 360 5.01 28.16 1.73
N GLN A 361 4.93 28.63 2.98
CA GLN A 361 4.00 28.09 3.99
C GLN A 361 2.54 28.19 3.55
N LYS A 362 2.17 29.22 2.77
CA LYS A 362 0.80 29.44 2.27
C LYS A 362 0.34 28.37 1.29
N GLU A 363 1.26 27.65 0.68
CA GLU A 363 0.97 26.58 -0.28
C GLU A 363 0.84 25.21 0.36
N VAL A 364 1.27 25.06 1.61
CA VAL A 364 1.22 23.80 2.37
C VAL A 364 -0.23 23.38 2.57
N ARG A 365 -0.52 22.12 2.30
CA ARG A 365 -1.85 21.51 2.44
C ARG A 365 -1.70 20.15 3.12
N PRO A 366 -2.79 19.61 3.69
CA PRO A 366 -2.82 18.22 4.13
C PRO A 366 -2.45 17.25 3.01
N VAL A 367 -1.73 16.18 3.34
CA VAL A 367 -1.27 15.15 2.40
C VAL A 367 -1.47 13.74 2.97
N ASP A 368 -1.69 12.77 2.08
CA ASP A 368 -1.96 11.39 2.50
C ASP A 368 -0.68 10.68 2.96
N VAL A 369 0.45 10.97 2.33
CA VAL A 369 1.77 10.47 2.75
C VAL A 369 2.74 11.64 2.93
N LEU A 370 3.34 11.74 4.11
CA LEU A 370 4.37 12.73 4.43
C LEU A 370 5.68 12.01 4.71
N CYS A 371 6.76 12.42 4.05
CA CYS A 371 8.05 11.74 4.12
C CYS A 371 9.13 12.69 4.67
N ASN A 372 9.86 12.23 5.68
CA ASN A 372 10.96 12.93 6.35
C ASN A 372 12.09 11.92 6.67
N LEU A 373 12.61 11.25 5.65
CA LEU A 373 13.72 10.30 5.80
C LEU A 373 15.05 11.06 5.90
N SER A 374 15.98 10.52 6.68
CA SER A 374 17.30 11.14 6.92
C SER A 374 17.24 12.66 7.19
N GLY A 375 16.15 13.12 7.82
CA GLY A 375 15.75 14.52 7.83
C GLY A 375 15.75 15.14 9.23
N TYR A 376 14.72 15.94 9.51
CA TYR A 376 14.50 16.52 10.85
C TYR A 376 14.26 15.40 11.86
N GLY A 377 15.06 15.32 12.93
CA GLY A 377 15.02 14.22 13.89
C GLY A 377 16.06 13.13 13.64
N ASP A 378 16.79 13.19 12.52
CA ASP A 378 17.99 12.38 12.25
C ASP A 378 19.21 13.27 11.95
N ARG A 379 19.27 13.89 10.77
CA ARG A 379 20.37 14.76 10.32
C ARG A 379 20.17 16.23 10.69
N PHE A 380 18.91 16.65 10.82
CA PHE A 380 18.54 18.03 11.14
C PHE A 380 17.82 18.09 12.49
N LYS A 381 17.73 19.30 13.08
CA LYS A 381 17.02 19.49 14.35
C LYS A 381 15.55 19.14 14.18
N VAL A 382 15.02 18.32 15.10
CA VAL A 382 13.64 17.81 15.05
C VAL A 382 12.60 18.94 14.99
N SER A 383 12.87 20.11 15.58
CA SER A 383 11.94 21.25 15.58
C SER A 383 11.54 21.73 14.19
N GLY A 384 12.37 21.49 13.16
CA GLY A 384 12.07 21.90 11.78
C GLY A 384 10.87 21.18 11.15
N VAL A 385 10.48 19.99 11.65
CA VAL A 385 9.32 19.26 11.13
C VAL A 385 7.98 19.78 11.68
N LYS A 386 8.01 20.50 12.81
CA LYS A 386 6.81 20.88 13.57
C LYS A 386 5.76 21.63 12.73
N PRO A 387 6.10 22.65 11.92
CA PRO A 387 5.12 23.37 11.10
C PRO A 387 4.38 22.46 10.10
N PHE A 388 5.07 21.42 9.61
CA PHE A 388 4.51 20.45 8.67
C PHE A 388 3.65 19.41 9.38
N LEU A 389 3.99 18.99 10.60
CA LEU A 389 3.09 18.16 11.41
C LEU A 389 1.77 18.90 11.70
N GLU A 390 1.80 20.22 11.86
CA GLU A 390 0.60 21.03 12.12
C GLU A 390 -0.23 21.33 10.86
N SER A 391 0.39 21.34 9.67
CA SER A 391 -0.27 21.79 8.43
C SER A 391 -0.54 20.66 7.42
N CYS A 392 0.21 19.56 7.48
CA CYS A 392 0.17 18.48 6.50
C CYS A 392 -0.62 17.25 6.97
N LEU A 393 -0.90 17.11 8.27
CA LEU A 393 -1.58 15.93 8.80
C LEU A 393 -3.10 16.08 8.66
N HIS A 394 -3.75 15.03 8.16
CA HIS A 394 -5.18 14.75 8.30
C HIS A 394 -5.34 13.32 8.84
N SER A 395 -6.58 12.87 9.08
CA SER A 395 -6.85 11.64 9.84
C SER A 395 -6.25 10.37 9.22
N ASP A 396 -6.17 10.32 7.89
CA ASP A 396 -5.60 9.19 7.16
C ASP A 396 -4.11 9.35 6.83
N THR A 397 -3.45 10.46 7.18
CA THR A 397 -2.04 10.67 6.82
C THR A 397 -1.15 9.55 7.38
N ARG A 398 -0.14 9.14 6.61
CA ARG A 398 0.98 8.31 7.08
C ARG A 398 2.27 9.11 7.01
N LEU A 399 2.87 9.40 8.17
CA LEU A 399 4.18 10.04 8.25
C LEU A 399 5.29 8.98 8.32
N PHE A 400 6.23 9.02 7.40
CA PHE A 400 7.46 8.24 7.44
C PHE A 400 8.61 9.12 7.92
N MET A 401 9.27 8.71 8.99
CA MET A 401 10.32 9.52 9.62
C MET A 401 11.45 8.67 10.18
N ASP A 402 12.68 9.12 9.94
CA ASP A 402 13.86 8.58 10.62
C ASP A 402 14.13 9.36 11.93
N ILE A 403 14.31 8.64 13.03
CA ILE A 403 14.50 9.19 14.38
C ILE A 403 15.80 8.65 14.97
N ARG A 404 16.80 9.52 15.09
CA ARG A 404 18.06 9.20 15.76
C ARG A 404 17.90 9.22 17.28
N LYS A 405 18.51 8.25 17.96
CA LYS A 405 18.52 8.18 19.42
C LYS A 405 19.05 9.49 20.03
N GLY A 406 18.22 10.11 20.89
CA GLY A 406 18.52 11.38 21.55
C GLY A 406 18.17 12.64 20.75
N SER A 407 17.54 12.53 19.57
CA SER A 407 17.16 13.70 18.76
C SER A 407 15.92 14.46 19.23
N GLY A 408 15.13 13.86 20.14
CA GLY A 408 13.83 14.40 20.56
C GLY A 408 12.65 14.03 19.65
N GLY A 409 12.86 13.18 18.62
CA GLY A 409 11.81 12.73 17.69
C GLY A 409 10.60 12.09 18.36
N PHE A 410 10.78 11.04 19.17
CA PHE A 410 9.66 10.38 19.85
C PHE A 410 8.88 11.28 20.82
N PRO A 411 9.53 12.10 21.68
CA PRO A 411 8.82 13.10 22.48
C PRO A 411 7.95 14.04 21.64
N LEU A 412 8.43 14.51 20.49
CA LEU A 412 7.65 15.34 19.58
C LEU A 412 6.45 14.57 19.01
N LEU A 413 6.69 13.40 18.39
CA LEU A 413 5.64 12.65 17.70
C LEU A 413 4.54 12.12 18.62
N ARG A 414 4.82 11.93 19.93
CA ARG A 414 3.81 11.52 20.92
C ARG A 414 2.64 12.50 20.99
N GLY A 415 2.87 13.79 20.68
CA GLY A 415 1.82 14.80 20.62
C GLY A 415 0.90 14.68 19.41
N TYR A 416 1.32 13.98 18.35
CA TYR A 416 0.64 13.97 17.06
C TYR A 416 0.07 12.60 16.67
N GLY A 417 0.68 11.49 17.12
CA GLY A 417 0.26 10.17 16.65
C GLY A 417 0.88 8.97 17.34
N THR A 418 0.44 7.79 16.93
CA THR A 418 1.03 6.50 17.30
C THR A 418 2.11 6.12 16.30
N ASN A 419 3.22 5.57 16.79
CA ASN A 419 4.38 5.24 15.98
C ASN A 419 4.56 3.72 15.94
N ARG A 420 4.70 3.15 14.74
CA ARG A 420 5.14 1.78 14.52
C ARG A 420 6.55 1.80 13.95
N GLN A 421 7.46 1.05 14.57
CA GLN A 421 8.82 0.89 14.05
C GLN A 421 8.80 -0.02 12.82
N ILE A 422 9.44 0.43 11.74
CA ILE A 422 9.63 -0.34 10.50
C ILE A 422 11.00 -1.02 10.52
N SER A 423 12.05 -0.27 10.87
CA SER A 423 13.43 -0.79 10.84
C SER A 423 14.35 0.00 11.76
N THR A 424 15.51 -0.58 12.06
CA THR A 424 16.57 0.07 12.83
C THR A 424 17.90 -0.08 12.11
N ARG A 425 18.70 0.98 12.09
CA ARG A 425 20.09 0.96 11.64
C ARG A 425 20.99 1.67 12.64
N VAL A 426 22.30 1.39 12.59
CA VAL A 426 23.31 2.12 13.38
C VAL A 426 24.09 3.03 12.44
N GLU A 427 24.11 4.32 12.74
CA GLU A 427 24.82 5.36 11.98
C GLU A 427 25.53 6.28 12.99
N ASP A 428 26.83 6.53 12.80
CA ASP A 428 27.68 7.30 13.72
C ASP A 428 27.62 6.82 15.18
N GLY A 429 27.55 5.50 15.39
CA GLY A 429 27.48 4.87 16.72
C GLY A 429 26.15 5.09 17.45
N LYS A 430 25.12 5.59 16.76
CA LYS A 430 23.77 5.79 17.32
C LYS A 430 22.73 5.00 16.53
N ASP A 431 21.73 4.50 17.25
CA ASP A 431 20.56 3.89 16.62
C ASP A 431 19.75 4.97 15.90
N VAL A 432 19.35 4.69 14.66
CA VAL A 432 18.37 5.44 13.89
C VAL A 432 17.21 4.52 13.57
N LEU A 433 16.04 4.88 14.07
CA LEU A 433 14.79 4.13 13.93
C LEU A 433 13.98 4.75 12.80
N ARG A 434 13.56 3.95 11.82
CA ARG A 434 12.54 4.36 10.85
C ARG A 434 11.18 4.01 11.40
N VAL A 435 10.28 4.99 11.45
CA VAL A 435 8.91 4.80 11.93
C VAL A 435 7.90 5.24 10.88
N ILE A 436 6.73 4.59 10.92
CA ILE A 436 5.50 5.11 10.36
C ILE A 436 4.64 5.62 11.51
N MET A 437 4.18 6.87 11.41
CA MET A 437 3.31 7.50 12.37
C MET A 437 1.91 7.67 11.78
N THR A 438 0.91 7.24 12.56
CA THR A 438 -0.50 7.42 12.27
C THR A 438 -1.05 8.49 13.22
N PRO A 439 -1.68 9.56 12.72
CA PRO A 439 -2.25 10.62 13.53
C PRO A 439 -3.21 10.09 14.60
N ASN A 440 -3.15 10.70 15.77
CA ASN A 440 -4.10 10.48 16.85
C ASN A 440 -5.22 11.51 16.76
N PRO A 441 -6.35 11.28 17.47
CA PRO A 441 -7.27 12.35 17.73
C PRO A 441 -6.52 13.53 18.36
N PRO A 442 -6.89 14.76 18.00
CA PRO A 442 -6.39 15.94 18.68
C PRO A 442 -6.75 15.83 20.16
N LYS A 443 -5.86 16.30 21.03
CA LYS A 443 -6.23 16.50 22.43
C LYS A 443 -7.19 17.69 22.50
N ALA A 444 -8.21 17.58 23.35
CA ALA A 444 -9.01 18.75 23.69
C ALA A 444 -8.06 19.81 24.25
N ASP A 445 -7.90 20.91 23.54
CA ASP A 445 -7.07 22.02 23.99
C ASP A 445 -7.90 22.81 25.01
N GLU A 446 -7.49 22.75 26.28
CA GLU A 446 -8.11 23.54 27.36
C GLU A 446 -7.79 25.04 27.21
N SER A 447 -6.82 25.41 26.37
CA SER A 447 -6.54 26.81 26.03
C SER A 447 -7.53 27.33 24.98
N GLU A 448 -8.79 27.42 25.37
CA GLU A 448 -9.92 27.97 24.59
C GLU A 448 -9.88 29.50 24.42
N GLY A 449 -8.70 30.14 24.51
CA GLY A 449 -8.58 31.59 24.63
C GLY A 449 -9.31 32.36 23.52
N ASP A 450 -9.03 32.05 22.26
CA ASP A 450 -9.59 32.80 21.14
C ASP A 450 -10.98 32.28 20.73
N TRP A 451 -11.25 30.97 20.80
CA TRP A 451 -12.55 30.42 20.40
C TRP A 451 -13.68 30.80 21.35
N ALA A 452 -13.40 30.89 22.66
CA ALA A 452 -14.36 31.38 23.65
C ALA A 452 -14.77 32.84 23.39
N GLU A 453 -13.91 33.64 22.73
CA GLU A 453 -14.27 34.98 22.26
C GLU A 453 -14.96 35.00 20.90
N ILE A 454 -14.50 34.17 19.95
CA ILE A 454 -15.00 34.14 18.58
C ILE A 454 -16.41 33.54 18.51
N ALA A 455 -16.67 32.46 19.23
CA ALA A 455 -17.93 31.74 19.12
C ALA A 455 -19.15 32.58 19.55
N PRO A 456 -19.13 33.34 20.67
CA PRO A 456 -20.21 34.27 20.99
C PRO A 456 -20.40 35.38 19.95
N ARG A 457 -19.30 35.90 19.36
CA ARG A 457 -19.38 36.90 18.28
C ARG A 457 -20.03 36.32 17.01
N LEU A 458 -19.74 35.07 16.68
CA LEU A 458 -20.36 34.37 15.55
C LEU A 458 -21.84 34.07 15.81
N ALA A 459 -22.20 33.67 17.04
CA ALA A 459 -23.58 33.45 17.46
C ALA A 459 -24.44 34.70 17.28
N GLY A 460 -23.88 35.87 17.59
CA GLY A 460 -24.63 37.13 17.59
C GLY A 460 -25.61 37.23 18.76
N PRO A 461 -26.38 38.33 18.84
CA PRO A 461 -27.19 38.66 20.02
C PRO A 461 -28.37 37.71 20.26
N GLU A 462 -28.87 37.06 19.21
CA GLU A 462 -29.99 36.11 19.27
C GLU A 462 -29.52 34.65 19.29
N GLY A 463 -28.21 34.42 19.15
CA GLY A 463 -27.61 33.09 19.14
C GLY A 463 -27.13 32.65 20.51
N PHE A 464 -26.54 31.46 20.57
CA PHE A 464 -25.88 30.99 21.79
C PHE A 464 -24.62 30.17 21.48
N PHE A 465 -23.71 30.13 22.45
CA PHE A 465 -22.59 29.21 22.49
C PHE A 465 -22.62 28.45 23.81
N ARG A 466 -22.54 27.12 23.76
CA ARG A 466 -22.48 26.24 24.94
C ARG A 466 -21.21 25.41 24.85
N ALA A 467 -20.22 25.71 25.70
CA ALA A 467 -19.04 24.89 25.88
C ALA A 467 -19.37 23.69 26.78
N GLY A 468 -18.78 22.54 26.45
CA GLY A 468 -19.02 21.27 27.13
C GLY A 468 -17.73 20.47 27.35
N PRO A 469 -17.84 19.32 28.03
CA PRO A 469 -16.70 18.46 28.37
C PRO A 469 -16.01 17.90 27.11
N GLU A 470 -14.75 17.52 27.26
CA GLU A 470 -13.90 16.98 26.19
C GLU A 470 -13.81 17.89 24.95
N GLY A 471 -14.04 19.20 25.11
CA GLY A 471 -14.09 20.16 24.02
C GLY A 471 -15.30 19.99 23.09
N HIS A 472 -16.38 19.36 23.53
CA HIS A 472 -17.64 19.46 22.81
C HIS A 472 -18.23 20.87 22.94
N SER A 473 -18.89 21.36 21.89
CA SER A 473 -19.64 22.62 22.01
C SER A 473 -20.78 22.73 21.01
N PHE A 474 -21.78 23.54 21.36
CA PHE A 474 -22.89 23.89 20.49
C PHE A 474 -22.81 25.38 20.17
N LEU A 475 -22.86 25.74 18.89
CA LEU A 475 -22.87 27.11 18.41
C LEU A 475 -24.11 27.34 17.54
N TYR A 476 -25.08 28.07 18.08
CA TYR A 476 -26.28 28.47 17.36
C TYR A 476 -26.14 29.88 16.78
N MET A 477 -26.38 29.99 15.48
CA MET A 477 -26.28 31.21 14.69
C MET A 477 -27.62 31.44 13.96
N PRO A 478 -28.54 32.24 14.54
CA PRO A 478 -29.83 32.53 13.93
C PRO A 478 -29.69 33.38 12.67
N ARG A 479 -30.57 33.13 11.70
CA ARG A 479 -30.77 33.98 10.50
C ARG A 479 -32.23 34.01 10.07
N SER A 480 -32.81 32.83 9.86
CA SER A 480 -34.18 32.65 9.41
C SER A 480 -34.84 31.49 10.15
N LYS A 481 -36.13 31.61 10.44
CA LYS A 481 -36.95 30.52 10.99
C LYS A 481 -37.48 29.56 9.90
N ASP A 482 -37.17 29.80 8.63
CA ASP A 482 -37.54 28.89 7.55
C ASP A 482 -36.78 27.55 7.66
N THR A 483 -35.45 27.62 7.70
CA THR A 483 -34.59 26.42 7.72
C THR A 483 -33.51 26.53 8.80
N LEU A 484 -33.38 25.49 9.61
CA LEU A 484 -32.25 25.23 10.51
C LEU A 484 -31.39 24.08 9.96
N VAL A 485 -30.10 24.34 9.82
CA VAL A 485 -29.11 23.30 9.50
C VAL A 485 -28.31 22.94 10.76
N VAL A 486 -28.46 21.71 11.23
CA VAL A 486 -27.65 21.13 12.30
C VAL A 486 -26.47 20.41 11.67
N THR A 487 -25.24 20.84 11.95
CA THR A 487 -24.04 20.27 11.34
C THR A 487 -23.07 19.71 12.37
N PHE A 488 -22.33 18.69 11.97
CA PHE A 488 -21.36 17.99 12.81
C PHE A 488 -20.00 17.94 12.12
N ASP A 489 -18.93 18.15 12.86
CA ASP A 489 -17.56 18.02 12.39
C ASP A 489 -17.20 16.57 12.02
N ASN A 490 -16.35 16.41 11.01
CA ASN A 490 -15.69 15.14 10.69
C ASN A 490 -14.33 15.04 11.42
N LEU A 491 -13.59 13.94 11.21
CA LEU A 491 -12.30 13.70 11.86
C LEU A 491 -11.25 14.78 11.55
N ASP A 492 -11.17 15.22 10.30
CA ASP A 492 -10.16 16.21 9.86
C ASP A 492 -10.46 17.61 10.40
N ILE A 493 -11.73 18.00 10.39
CA ILE A 493 -12.16 19.26 11.01
C ILE A 493 -11.93 19.18 12.52
N ALA A 494 -12.16 18.01 13.13
CA ALA A 494 -11.81 17.78 14.53
C ALA A 494 -10.34 18.04 14.81
N MET A 495 -9.42 17.62 13.92
CA MET A 495 -7.96 17.78 14.04
C MET A 495 -7.46 19.23 13.94
N ASN A 496 -8.15 20.13 13.25
CA ASN A 496 -7.67 21.49 13.00
C ASN A 496 -7.85 22.41 14.23
N LYS A 497 -6.93 23.39 14.38
CA LYS A 497 -7.03 24.45 15.41
C LYS A 497 -8.36 25.22 15.28
N ARG A 498 -8.96 25.59 16.42
CA ARG A 498 -10.31 26.18 16.48
C ARG A 498 -10.40 27.61 15.95
N ASP A 499 -9.30 28.36 15.92
CA ASP A 499 -9.32 29.80 15.67
C ASP A 499 -9.87 30.18 14.28
N ASP A 500 -9.79 29.26 13.30
CA ASP A 500 -10.39 29.37 11.96
C ASP A 500 -11.57 28.40 11.71
N ARG A 501 -11.98 27.62 12.72
CA ARG A 501 -12.91 26.49 12.58
C ARG A 501 -14.37 26.96 12.60
N ARG A 502 -14.80 27.56 11.49
CA ARG A 502 -16.23 27.70 11.23
C ARG A 502 -16.87 26.31 11.12
N PRO A 503 -18.07 26.10 11.67
CA PRO A 503 -18.68 24.78 11.61
C PRO A 503 -18.92 24.37 10.16
N TRP A 504 -18.87 23.07 9.89
CA TRP A 504 -18.83 22.59 8.51
C TRP A 504 -20.01 23.09 7.67
N GLY A 505 -19.71 23.58 6.46
CA GLY A 505 -20.72 24.14 5.57
C GLY A 505 -21.10 25.58 5.92
N PHE A 506 -20.45 26.23 6.89
CA PHE A 506 -20.76 27.59 7.34
C PHE A 506 -20.99 28.58 6.19
N SER A 507 -20.03 28.71 5.26
CA SER A 507 -20.13 29.71 4.19
C SER A 507 -21.35 29.43 3.30
N LEU A 508 -21.58 28.16 2.99
CA LEU A 508 -22.70 27.70 2.17
C LEU A 508 -24.05 28.00 2.84
N ILE A 509 -24.18 27.69 4.12
CA ILE A 509 -25.41 27.89 4.91
C ILE A 509 -25.67 29.39 5.10
N LYS A 510 -24.61 30.15 5.39
CA LYS A 510 -24.68 31.62 5.54
C LYS A 510 -25.16 32.29 4.25
N GLU A 511 -24.65 31.88 3.10
CA GLU A 511 -25.04 32.44 1.79
C GLU A 511 -26.52 32.22 1.46
N GLN A 512 -27.12 31.12 1.95
CA GLN A 512 -28.56 30.86 1.79
C GLN A 512 -29.44 31.59 2.82
N GLY A 513 -28.85 32.25 3.81
CA GLY A 513 -29.61 32.93 4.87
C GLY A 513 -30.28 31.99 5.88
N TRP A 514 -29.85 30.72 5.95
CA TRP A 514 -30.42 29.73 6.88
C TRP A 514 -29.82 29.83 8.29
N SER A 515 -30.60 29.49 9.31
CA SER A 515 -30.09 29.36 10.67
C SER A 515 -29.21 28.11 10.78
N MET A 516 -28.22 28.15 11.68
CA MET A 516 -27.24 27.07 11.81
C MET A 516 -27.03 26.70 13.27
N LEU A 517 -27.03 25.40 13.57
CA LEU A 517 -26.56 24.84 14.83
C LEU A 517 -25.32 23.99 14.55
N GLY A 518 -24.14 24.54 14.82
CA GLY A 518 -22.88 23.80 14.75
C GLY A 518 -22.67 22.98 16.02
N VAL A 519 -22.48 21.67 15.87
CA VAL A 519 -22.15 20.76 16.96
C VAL A 519 -20.71 20.32 16.80
N LEU A 520 -19.82 20.95 17.56
CA LEU A 520 -18.39 20.79 17.41
C LEU A 520 -17.89 19.66 18.30
N ALA A 521 -16.99 18.84 17.75
CA ALA A 521 -16.30 17.79 18.49
C ALA A 521 -14.93 18.26 18.99
N GLY A 522 -14.60 18.01 20.25
CA GLY A 522 -13.26 18.28 20.78
C GLY A 522 -12.23 17.18 20.48
N GLY A 523 -12.62 16.19 19.68
CA GLY A 523 -11.76 15.11 19.20
C GLY A 523 -12.57 14.08 18.41
N TRP A 524 -11.96 12.91 18.20
CA TRP A 524 -12.62 11.79 17.55
C TRP A 524 -13.44 11.01 18.57
N THR A 525 -14.61 11.54 18.95
CA THR A 525 -15.42 11.00 20.06
C THR A 525 -16.71 10.34 19.60
N TRP A 526 -17.04 10.46 18.30
CA TRP A 526 -18.36 10.08 17.76
C TRP A 526 -19.52 10.74 18.53
N TYR A 527 -19.26 11.88 19.17
CA TYR A 527 -20.27 12.60 19.95
C TYR A 527 -20.91 11.73 21.05
N ARG A 528 -20.14 10.78 21.60
CA ARG A 528 -20.63 9.82 22.61
C ARG A 528 -20.49 10.29 24.05
N ASN A 529 -20.05 11.53 24.27
CA ASN A 529 -20.10 12.11 25.62
C ASN A 529 -21.58 12.37 25.99
N PRO A 530 -22.06 11.92 27.17
CA PRO A 530 -23.46 12.07 27.59
C PRO A 530 -23.98 13.51 27.54
N TRP A 531 -23.11 14.49 27.79
CA TRP A 531 -23.46 15.91 27.72
C TRP A 531 -24.04 16.29 26.36
N VAL A 532 -23.54 15.72 25.26
CA VAL A 532 -24.06 16.02 23.91
C VAL A 532 -25.52 15.57 23.77
N ALA A 533 -25.86 14.39 24.31
CA ALA A 533 -27.24 13.90 24.31
C ALA A 533 -28.16 14.79 25.16
N GLU A 534 -27.70 15.19 26.34
CA GLU A 534 -28.43 16.10 27.23
C GLU A 534 -28.74 17.45 26.57
N GLN A 535 -27.80 18.00 25.79
CA GLN A 535 -28.03 19.24 25.03
C GLN A 535 -29.11 19.06 23.96
N PHE A 536 -29.12 17.94 23.25
CA PHE A 536 -30.17 17.64 22.27
C PHE A 536 -31.53 17.42 22.92
N ASP A 537 -31.57 16.76 24.08
CA ASP A 537 -32.79 16.58 24.87
C ASP A 537 -33.35 17.93 25.34
N GLU A 538 -32.50 18.83 25.86
CA GLU A 538 -32.92 20.17 26.29
C GLU A 538 -33.47 21.01 25.12
N LEU A 539 -32.82 20.97 23.96
CA LEU A 539 -33.30 21.66 22.75
C LEU A 539 -34.63 21.08 22.23
N ARG A 540 -34.80 19.75 22.30
CA ARG A 540 -36.09 19.11 21.99
C ARG A 540 -37.18 19.58 22.95
N ASP A 541 -36.91 19.51 24.24
CA ASP A 541 -37.93 19.69 25.29
C ASP A 541 -38.34 21.16 25.42
N SER A 542 -37.42 22.09 25.21
CA SER A 542 -37.70 23.53 25.09
C SER A 542 -38.53 23.92 23.86
N GLY A 543 -38.62 23.02 22.87
CA GLY A 543 -39.31 23.29 21.61
C GLY A 543 -38.50 24.07 20.58
N PHE A 544 -37.19 24.26 20.80
CA PHE A 544 -36.29 24.99 19.90
C PHE A 544 -36.43 24.53 18.44
N PHE A 545 -36.43 23.22 18.19
CA PHE A 545 -36.54 22.70 16.82
C PHE A 545 -37.90 22.96 16.17
N ARG A 546 -38.99 23.11 16.96
CA ARG A 546 -40.34 23.36 16.46
C ARG A 546 -40.54 24.79 15.97
N GLU A 547 -39.61 25.70 16.28
CA GLU A 547 -39.65 27.08 15.80
C GLU A 547 -39.27 27.21 14.32
N PHE A 548 -38.74 26.14 13.71
CA PHE A 548 -38.28 26.15 12.34
C PHE A 548 -39.24 25.40 11.42
N GLY A 549 -39.51 25.95 10.24
CA GLY A 549 -40.31 25.27 9.21
C GLY A 549 -39.65 23.97 8.74
N ARG A 550 -38.31 23.93 8.75
CA ARG A 550 -37.52 22.78 8.35
C ARG A 550 -36.24 22.65 9.15
N VAL A 551 -35.91 21.41 9.54
CA VAL A 551 -34.65 21.07 10.22
C VAL A 551 -33.92 20.01 9.41
N VAL A 552 -32.63 20.24 9.13
CA VAL A 552 -31.77 19.31 8.39
C VAL A 552 -30.50 19.02 9.17
N PHE A 553 -30.24 17.74 9.45
CA PHE A 553 -29.01 17.25 10.06
C PHE A 553 -28.03 16.86 8.95
N TYR A 554 -26.79 17.34 9.04
CA TYR A 554 -25.79 17.21 7.98
C TYR A 554 -24.41 16.80 8.52
N GLY A 555 -23.81 15.78 7.91
CA GLY A 555 -22.48 15.32 8.28
C GLY A 555 -21.82 14.28 7.35
N ALA A 556 -20.56 13.93 7.63
CA ALA A 556 -19.74 12.96 6.92
C ALA A 556 -18.92 12.15 7.92
N SER A 557 -18.73 10.86 7.64
CA SER A 557 -17.99 9.93 8.48
C SER A 557 -18.51 10.02 9.93
N MET A 558 -17.66 10.38 10.90
CA MET A 558 -18.05 10.65 12.29
C MET A 558 -19.22 11.64 12.42
N GLY A 559 -19.20 12.75 11.67
CA GLY A 559 -20.31 13.71 11.67
C GLY A 559 -21.56 13.16 10.98
N GLY A 560 -21.40 12.24 10.03
CA GLY A 560 -22.51 11.56 9.34
C GLY A 560 -23.22 10.57 10.26
N TYR A 561 -22.46 9.87 11.10
CA TYR A 561 -23.00 9.12 12.24
C TYR A 561 -23.84 10.04 13.12
N ALA A 562 -23.28 11.17 13.57
CA ALA A 562 -23.97 12.07 14.50
C ALA A 562 -25.24 12.69 13.89
N ALA A 563 -25.20 13.07 12.61
CA ALA A 563 -26.37 13.55 11.88
C ALA A 563 -27.52 12.53 11.86
N CYS A 564 -27.20 11.25 11.70
CA CYS A 564 -28.19 10.16 11.74
C CYS A 564 -28.61 9.80 13.16
N ALA A 565 -27.68 9.85 14.13
CA ALA A 565 -27.91 9.42 15.51
C ALA A 565 -28.73 10.43 16.31
N PHE A 566 -28.51 11.73 16.12
CA PHE A 566 -29.17 12.80 16.90
C PHE A 566 -30.41 13.40 16.23
N CYS A 567 -30.75 13.00 15.00
CA CYS A 567 -31.99 13.45 14.37
C CYS A 567 -33.30 13.15 15.16
N PRO A 568 -33.39 12.14 16.05
CA PRO A 568 -34.59 11.96 16.88
C PRO A 568 -34.91 13.12 17.83
N ALA A 569 -33.97 14.03 18.08
CA ALA A 569 -34.22 15.26 18.84
C ALA A 569 -35.18 16.21 18.09
N SER A 570 -35.31 16.06 16.77
CA SER A 570 -36.30 16.74 15.93
C SER A 570 -36.99 15.74 15.01
N PRO A 571 -38.01 15.00 15.50
CA PRO A 571 -38.76 14.05 14.68
C PRO A 571 -39.34 14.73 13.44
N GLY A 572 -39.19 14.09 12.27
CA GLY A 572 -39.58 14.67 10.98
C GLY A 572 -38.51 15.55 10.33
N ALA A 573 -37.34 15.74 10.96
CA ALA A 573 -36.19 16.37 10.31
C ALA A 573 -35.69 15.55 9.11
N GLU A 574 -34.87 16.16 8.27
CA GLU A 574 -34.14 15.46 7.21
C GLU A 574 -32.69 15.22 7.62
N VAL A 575 -32.08 14.19 7.05
CA VAL A 575 -30.68 13.85 7.28
C VAL A 575 -29.94 13.73 5.95
N VAL A 576 -28.76 14.33 5.87
CA VAL A 576 -27.82 14.19 4.75
C VAL A 576 -26.49 13.70 5.31
N ALA A 577 -26.13 12.45 4.99
CA ALA A 577 -24.96 11.79 5.55
C ALA A 577 -24.05 11.26 4.44
N ILE A 578 -22.75 11.58 4.52
CA ILE A 578 -21.72 11.13 3.57
C ILE A 578 -20.84 10.07 4.25
N SER A 579 -20.79 8.86 3.71
CA SER A 579 -20.03 7.73 4.25
C SER A 579 -20.20 7.55 5.78
N PRO A 580 -21.44 7.56 6.34
CA PRO A 580 -21.63 7.48 7.79
C PRO A 580 -21.25 6.11 8.32
N GLN A 581 -20.65 6.07 9.50
CA GLN A 581 -20.73 4.88 10.34
C GLN A 581 -22.12 4.80 10.96
N SER A 582 -22.74 3.62 10.99
CA SER A 582 -24.01 3.41 11.70
C SER A 582 -23.81 3.36 13.23
N THR A 583 -22.69 2.79 13.64
CA THR A 583 -22.14 2.67 15.00
C THR A 583 -20.71 2.16 14.84
N VAL A 584 -19.85 2.29 15.84
CA VAL A 584 -18.52 1.63 15.88
C VAL A 584 -18.40 0.62 17.03
N ASP A 585 -19.53 0.27 17.64
CA ASP A 585 -19.62 -0.80 18.63
C ASP A 585 -19.24 -2.15 18.01
N LYS A 586 -18.16 -2.75 18.52
CA LYS A 586 -17.59 -4.00 18.01
C LYS A 586 -18.51 -5.22 18.18
N SER A 587 -19.46 -5.19 19.12
CA SER A 587 -20.48 -6.23 19.27
C SER A 587 -21.49 -6.21 18.11
N VAL A 588 -21.68 -5.05 17.48
CA VAL A 588 -22.65 -4.81 16.42
C VAL A 588 -21.99 -4.79 15.03
N VAL A 589 -20.77 -4.25 14.93
CA VAL A 589 -19.96 -4.14 13.71
C VAL A 589 -18.54 -4.71 13.91
N PRO A 590 -18.41 -6.04 14.11
CA PRO A 590 -17.12 -6.68 14.34
C PRO A 590 -16.14 -6.55 13.16
N TRP A 591 -16.64 -6.22 11.97
CA TRP A 591 -15.86 -5.99 10.76
C TRP A 591 -15.28 -4.57 10.64
N GLU A 592 -15.69 -3.58 11.45
CA GLU A 592 -15.14 -2.22 11.40
C GLU A 592 -13.77 -2.15 12.10
N THR A 593 -12.70 -1.87 11.36
CA THR A 593 -11.31 -1.96 11.84
C THR A 593 -10.61 -0.60 12.02
N ARG A 594 -11.21 0.50 11.55
CA ARG A 594 -10.53 1.79 11.39
C ARG A 594 -10.43 2.60 12.69
N TYR A 595 -11.48 2.62 13.50
CA TYR A 595 -11.64 3.64 14.56
C TYR A 595 -11.43 3.11 15.97
N ARG A 596 -10.29 2.46 16.22
CA ARG A 596 -9.96 1.83 17.51
C ARG A 596 -10.10 2.76 18.71
N VAL A 597 -9.85 4.05 18.53
CA VAL A 597 -9.85 5.06 19.60
C VAL A 597 -11.21 5.27 20.28
N VAL A 598 -12.30 4.80 19.66
CA VAL A 598 -13.67 4.95 20.20
C VAL A 598 -14.37 3.62 20.47
N TRP A 599 -13.68 2.48 20.34
CA TRP A 599 -14.30 1.17 20.59
C TRP A 599 -14.78 0.96 22.03
N ASP A 600 -14.19 1.68 22.99
CA ASP A 600 -14.57 1.58 24.41
C ASP A 600 -15.70 2.57 24.80
N ARG A 601 -16.23 3.38 23.86
CA ARG A 601 -17.32 4.32 24.14
C ARG A 601 -18.69 3.61 24.08
N ASP A 602 -19.66 4.14 24.82
CA ASP A 602 -21.02 3.60 24.86
C ASP A 602 -21.86 4.09 23.66
N PHE A 603 -22.31 3.15 22.83
CA PHE A 603 -23.21 3.38 21.68
C PHE A 603 -24.64 2.93 21.94
N SER A 604 -25.03 2.75 23.19
CA SER A 604 -26.41 2.50 23.61
C SER A 604 -27.22 3.81 23.76
N GLY A 605 -28.47 3.67 24.17
CA GLY A 605 -29.37 4.80 24.45
C GLY A 605 -30.09 5.38 23.23
N PRO A 606 -30.82 6.51 23.42
CA PRO A 606 -31.74 7.06 22.41
C PRO A 606 -31.06 7.63 21.16
N TYR A 607 -29.75 7.87 21.23
CA TYR A 607 -28.93 8.38 20.13
C TYR A 607 -27.77 7.42 19.81
N GLY A 608 -27.95 6.13 20.05
CA GLY A 608 -26.91 5.11 19.97
C GLY A 608 -26.65 4.59 18.56
N ASP A 609 -27.41 3.58 18.11
CA ASP A 609 -27.27 3.04 16.75
C ASP A 609 -27.99 3.92 15.72
N ALA A 610 -27.21 4.67 14.96
CA ALA A 610 -27.71 5.61 13.96
C ALA A 610 -28.59 4.95 12.89
N ALA A 611 -28.36 3.67 12.56
CA ALA A 611 -29.20 2.95 11.60
C ALA A 611 -30.60 2.66 12.15
N GLN A 612 -30.73 2.49 13.47
CA GLN A 612 -32.00 2.22 14.12
C GLN A 612 -32.76 3.51 14.40
N VAL A 613 -32.10 4.49 15.02
CA VAL A 613 -32.77 5.68 15.54
C VAL A 613 -33.14 6.69 14.45
N SER A 614 -32.44 6.67 13.30
CA SER A 614 -32.73 7.56 12.17
C SER A 614 -34.09 7.33 11.49
N VAL A 615 -34.85 6.30 11.89
CA VAL A 615 -36.26 6.13 11.51
C VAL A 615 -37.13 7.33 11.91
N ALA A 616 -36.73 8.09 12.93
CA ALA A 616 -37.42 9.30 13.36
C ALA A 616 -37.35 10.46 12.34
N ALA A 617 -36.42 10.41 11.40
CA ALA A 617 -36.30 11.41 10.34
C ALA A 617 -37.36 11.20 9.24
N ARG A 618 -37.81 12.28 8.62
CA ARG A 618 -38.68 12.25 7.43
C ARG A 618 -37.96 11.61 6.24
N ARG A 619 -36.66 11.87 6.08
CA ARG A 619 -35.81 11.34 5.01
C ARG A 619 -34.36 11.28 5.45
N VAL A 620 -33.66 10.21 5.09
CA VAL A 620 -32.22 10.03 5.32
C VAL A 620 -31.53 9.78 3.98
N SER A 621 -30.73 10.73 3.51
CA SER A 621 -29.95 10.59 2.27
C SER A 621 -28.53 10.16 2.59
N ILE A 622 -28.16 8.93 2.19
CA ILE A 622 -26.84 8.35 2.47
C ILE A 622 -26.02 8.29 1.18
N LEU A 623 -24.96 9.08 1.11
CA LEU A 623 -24.01 9.07 0.00
C LEU A 623 -22.84 8.16 0.37
N TYR A 624 -22.55 7.14 -0.42
CA TYR A 624 -21.46 6.19 -0.12
C TYR A 624 -20.98 5.45 -1.36
N ASP A 625 -19.71 5.04 -1.37
CA ASP A 625 -19.20 4.13 -2.40
C ASP A 625 -19.59 2.67 -2.07
N PRO A 626 -20.40 2.00 -2.90
CA PRO A 626 -20.71 0.58 -2.71
C PRO A 626 -19.52 -0.38 -2.85
N TYR A 627 -18.37 0.09 -3.33
CA TYR A 627 -17.13 -0.69 -3.44
C TYR A 627 -16.12 -0.40 -2.33
N SER A 628 -16.40 0.57 -1.45
CA SER A 628 -15.70 0.67 -0.16
C SER A 628 -16.36 -0.30 0.81
N GLU A 629 -15.71 -1.43 1.10
CA GLU A 629 -16.35 -2.55 1.82
C GLU A 629 -16.91 -2.14 3.19
N LEU A 630 -16.12 -1.40 3.98
CA LEU A 630 -16.51 -0.95 5.31
C LEU A 630 -17.65 0.07 5.25
N ASP A 631 -17.59 1.04 4.34
CA ASP A 631 -18.66 2.05 4.20
C ASP A 631 -19.95 1.44 3.66
N ALA A 632 -19.84 0.52 2.70
CA ALA A 632 -20.98 -0.23 2.16
C ALA A 632 -21.61 -1.13 3.23
N ALA A 633 -20.81 -1.73 4.11
CA ALA A 633 -21.31 -2.50 5.25
C ALA A 633 -22.08 -1.63 6.25
N HIS A 634 -21.62 -0.40 6.54
CA HIS A 634 -22.41 0.55 7.35
C HIS A 634 -23.69 0.98 6.64
N ALA A 635 -23.61 1.41 5.38
CA ALA A 635 -24.77 1.87 4.62
C ALA A 635 -25.87 0.81 4.50
N ARG A 636 -25.50 -0.48 4.40
CA ARG A 636 -26.45 -1.61 4.36
C ARG A 636 -27.26 -1.79 5.64
N ARG A 637 -26.80 -1.29 6.78
CA ARG A 637 -27.56 -1.37 8.04
C ARG A 637 -28.77 -0.44 8.06
N PHE A 638 -28.72 0.66 7.32
CA PHE A 638 -29.84 1.59 7.19
C PHE A 638 -30.90 1.01 6.23
N THR A 639 -31.91 0.34 6.77
CA THR A 639 -32.90 -0.44 5.99
C THR A 639 -34.31 0.15 5.99
N ASN A 640 -34.54 1.22 6.77
CA ASN A 640 -35.86 1.83 6.92
C ASN A 640 -36.37 2.49 5.63
N PRO A 641 -37.70 2.55 5.40
CA PRO A 641 -38.28 3.12 4.16
C PRO A 641 -37.97 4.59 3.91
N ASN A 642 -37.60 5.34 4.94
CA ASN A 642 -37.21 6.76 4.84
C ASN A 642 -35.76 6.95 4.33
N VAL A 643 -35.01 5.87 4.12
CA VAL A 643 -33.60 5.90 3.69
C VAL A 643 -33.51 5.90 2.16
N ALA A 644 -32.73 6.84 1.62
CA ALA A 644 -32.33 6.90 0.22
C ALA A 644 -30.82 6.64 0.10
N HIS A 645 -30.47 5.46 -0.41
CA HIS A 645 -29.09 5.09 -0.75
C HIS A 645 -28.65 5.76 -2.07
N LEU A 646 -27.87 6.82 -1.95
CA LEU A 646 -27.27 7.56 -3.06
C LEU A 646 -25.87 7.01 -3.36
N ARG A 647 -25.82 5.94 -4.16
CA ARG A 647 -24.58 5.19 -4.44
C ARG A 647 -23.60 6.02 -5.28
N THR A 648 -22.33 6.04 -4.88
CA THR A 648 -21.23 6.70 -5.61
C THR A 648 -20.10 5.73 -5.95
N PRO A 649 -20.32 4.80 -6.90
CA PRO A 649 -19.35 3.76 -7.23
C PRO A 649 -17.97 4.31 -7.61
N LEU A 650 -16.92 3.67 -7.08
CA LEU A 650 -15.52 3.87 -7.45
C LEU A 650 -14.92 5.22 -7.03
N MET A 651 -15.47 5.82 -5.96
CA MET A 651 -15.04 7.10 -5.38
C MET A 651 -14.34 6.95 -4.02
N GLY A 652 -14.33 5.75 -3.45
CA GLY A 652 -13.72 5.42 -2.16
C GLY A 652 -14.31 6.16 -0.96
N HIS A 653 -13.60 6.10 0.17
CA HIS A 653 -14.09 6.62 1.45
C HIS A 653 -14.18 8.15 1.51
N ARG A 654 -13.16 8.88 1.03
CA ARG A 654 -13.11 10.36 1.02
C ARG A 654 -14.02 10.98 -0.06
N LEU A 655 -15.26 10.52 -0.13
CA LEU A 655 -16.24 10.91 -1.12
C LEU A 655 -16.44 12.44 -1.18
N GLY A 656 -16.44 13.12 -0.04
CA GLY A 656 -16.51 14.59 0.01
C GLY A 656 -15.39 15.27 -0.79
N SER A 657 -14.14 14.79 -0.65
CA SER A 657 -13.00 15.31 -1.42
C SER A 657 -13.18 15.07 -2.91
N SER A 658 -13.58 13.84 -3.31
CA SER A 658 -13.79 13.50 -4.72
C SER A 658 -14.92 14.34 -5.36
N LEU A 659 -16.05 14.52 -4.66
CA LEU A 659 -17.14 15.38 -5.13
C LEU A 659 -16.72 16.85 -5.25
N ASN A 660 -15.83 17.32 -4.35
CA ASN A 660 -15.30 18.68 -4.39
C ASN A 660 -14.33 18.88 -5.56
N GLN A 661 -13.42 17.93 -5.80
CA GLN A 661 -12.51 17.95 -6.95
C GLN A 661 -13.26 17.94 -8.29
N MET A 662 -14.41 17.28 -8.35
CA MET A 662 -15.32 17.32 -9.51
C MET A 662 -16.14 18.62 -9.61
N GLY A 663 -16.09 19.51 -8.62
CA GLY A 663 -16.88 20.74 -8.58
C GLY A 663 -18.37 20.56 -8.33
N VAL A 664 -18.81 19.36 -7.91
CA VAL A 664 -20.24 19.03 -7.76
C VAL A 664 -20.72 18.98 -6.31
N LEU A 665 -19.81 18.97 -5.32
CA LEU A 665 -20.16 18.85 -3.91
C LEU A 665 -21.15 19.93 -3.47
N SER A 666 -20.83 21.21 -3.66
CA SER A 666 -21.68 22.32 -3.21
C SER A 666 -23.09 22.26 -3.80
N THR A 667 -23.21 21.91 -5.09
CA THR A 667 -24.51 21.74 -5.75
C THR A 667 -25.32 20.61 -5.15
N ILE A 668 -24.71 19.46 -4.88
CA ILE A 668 -25.36 18.31 -4.25
C ILE A 668 -25.83 18.67 -2.85
N ILE A 669 -24.96 19.26 -2.03
CA ILE A 669 -25.27 19.61 -0.64
C ILE A 669 -26.35 20.68 -0.58
N LEU A 670 -26.28 21.75 -1.37
CA LEU A 670 -27.33 22.78 -1.40
C LEU A 670 -28.70 22.19 -1.72
N LYS A 671 -28.79 21.34 -2.74
CA LYS A 671 -30.05 20.67 -3.11
C LYS A 671 -30.53 19.72 -2.01
N ALA A 672 -29.62 19.03 -1.33
CA ALA A 672 -29.99 18.15 -0.23
C ALA A 672 -30.54 18.97 0.95
N LEU A 673 -29.84 20.04 1.31
CA LEU A 673 -30.23 20.96 2.38
C LEU A 673 -31.48 21.76 2.03
N SER A 674 -31.79 22.05 0.76
CA SER A 674 -33.04 22.72 0.31
C SER A 674 -34.22 21.75 0.09
N GLY A 675 -33.96 20.44 0.11
CA GLY A 675 -34.99 19.41 -0.03
C GLY A 675 -35.22 18.96 -1.46
N ASP A 676 -34.63 19.67 -2.42
CA ASP A 676 -34.81 19.48 -3.86
C ASP A 676 -33.99 18.32 -4.45
N LEU A 677 -33.10 17.71 -3.66
CA LEU A 677 -32.30 16.58 -4.15
C LEU A 677 -33.15 15.32 -4.25
N THR A 678 -33.54 14.96 -5.48
CA THR A 678 -34.07 13.64 -5.81
C THR A 678 -32.93 12.69 -6.20
N SER A 679 -33.16 11.38 -6.13
CA SER A 679 -32.18 10.40 -6.60
C SER A 679 -31.85 10.60 -8.09
N GLN A 680 -32.84 10.94 -8.91
CA GLN A 680 -32.62 11.21 -10.34
C GLN A 680 -31.69 12.41 -10.57
N GLU A 681 -31.93 13.50 -9.86
CA GLU A 681 -31.12 14.71 -9.94
C GLU A 681 -29.70 14.47 -9.42
N PHE A 682 -29.56 13.75 -8.31
CA PHE A 682 -28.26 13.33 -7.78
C PHE A 682 -27.45 12.56 -8.83
N TYR A 683 -28.05 11.54 -9.46
CA TYR A 683 -27.35 10.75 -10.48
C TYR A 683 -27.08 11.52 -11.75
N ARG A 684 -27.87 12.56 -12.08
CA ARG A 684 -27.58 13.49 -13.18
C ARG A 684 -26.31 14.28 -12.90
N ILE A 685 -26.21 14.89 -11.72
CA ILE A 685 -25.03 15.65 -11.28
C ILE A 685 -23.80 14.74 -11.20
N LEU A 686 -23.96 13.54 -10.63
CA LEU A 686 -22.87 12.58 -10.44
C LEU A 686 -22.27 12.06 -11.75
N ARG A 687 -22.92 12.24 -12.91
CA ARG A 687 -22.33 11.90 -14.23
C ARG A 687 -21.05 12.67 -14.53
N ALA A 688 -20.78 13.80 -13.86
CA ALA A 688 -19.52 14.51 -13.93
C ALA A 688 -18.29 13.60 -13.67
N ARG A 689 -18.47 12.52 -12.88
CA ARG A 689 -17.43 11.52 -12.63
C ARG A 689 -16.88 10.85 -13.88
N LYS A 690 -17.61 10.85 -15.00
CA LYS A 690 -17.15 10.23 -16.26
C LYS A 690 -15.87 10.87 -16.79
N ASP A 691 -15.62 12.13 -16.44
CA ASP A 691 -14.42 12.88 -16.81
C ASP A 691 -13.42 12.98 -15.65
N PHE A 692 -13.72 12.37 -14.49
CA PHE A 692 -12.84 12.36 -13.33
C PHE A 692 -11.79 11.24 -13.45
N PRO A 693 -10.48 11.55 -13.47
CA PRO A 693 -9.43 10.56 -13.79
C PRO A 693 -9.44 9.32 -12.89
N ARG A 694 -9.70 9.51 -11.58
CA ARG A 694 -9.80 8.41 -10.63
C ARG A 694 -10.94 7.46 -11.00
N TYR A 695 -12.14 7.97 -11.27
CA TYR A 695 -13.28 7.15 -11.68
C TYR A 695 -12.96 6.33 -12.93
N GLN A 696 -12.37 6.98 -13.94
CA GLN A 696 -11.99 6.35 -15.20
C GLN A 696 -11.01 5.19 -14.98
N ARG A 697 -9.97 5.42 -14.17
CA ARG A 697 -8.95 4.42 -13.81
C ARG A 697 -9.56 3.25 -13.06
N GLU A 698 -10.33 3.51 -12.01
CA GLU A 698 -10.95 2.45 -11.21
C GLU A 698 -11.97 1.65 -12.02
N LEU A 699 -12.73 2.31 -12.92
CA LEU A 699 -13.67 1.62 -13.80
C LEU A 699 -12.96 0.72 -14.82
N PHE A 700 -11.85 1.21 -15.37
CA PHE A 700 -11.00 0.44 -16.27
C PHE A 700 -10.36 -0.77 -15.57
N ASN A 701 -9.76 -0.58 -14.39
CA ASN A 701 -9.18 -1.65 -13.58
C ASN A 701 -10.22 -2.71 -13.23
N ARG A 702 -11.39 -2.29 -12.77
CA ARG A 702 -12.49 -3.20 -12.43
C ARG A 702 -12.98 -4.00 -13.62
N ALA A 703 -13.00 -3.42 -14.83
CA ALA A 703 -13.36 -4.16 -16.03
C ALA A 703 -12.35 -5.28 -16.31
N LEU A 704 -11.06 -5.05 -16.11
CA LEU A 704 -10.01 -6.07 -16.24
C LEU A 704 -10.13 -7.16 -15.17
N GLU A 705 -10.28 -6.78 -13.90
CA GLU A 705 -10.44 -7.72 -12.79
C GLU A 705 -11.66 -8.64 -12.94
N LYS A 706 -12.68 -8.18 -13.67
CA LYS A 706 -13.88 -8.97 -14.01
C LYS A 706 -13.75 -9.77 -15.31
N GLY A 707 -12.58 -9.78 -15.94
CA GLY A 707 -12.33 -10.48 -17.21
C GLY A 707 -13.01 -9.84 -18.41
N HIS A 708 -13.48 -8.58 -18.32
CA HIS A 708 -14.13 -7.86 -19.41
C HIS A 708 -13.11 -7.10 -20.26
N THR A 709 -12.09 -7.80 -20.77
CA THR A 709 -10.92 -7.21 -21.46
C THR A 709 -11.31 -6.35 -22.67
N ASP A 710 -12.28 -6.78 -23.48
CA ASP A 710 -12.77 -6.01 -24.64
C ASP A 710 -13.51 -4.71 -24.25
N LEU A 711 -14.18 -4.71 -23.10
CA LEU A 711 -14.81 -3.51 -22.55
C LEU A 711 -13.73 -2.57 -22.03
N ALA A 712 -12.77 -3.09 -21.27
CA ALA A 712 -11.64 -2.32 -20.76
C ALA A 712 -10.86 -1.66 -21.91
N ARG A 713 -10.56 -2.40 -22.98
CA ARG A 713 -9.89 -1.88 -24.18
C ARG A 713 -10.63 -0.72 -24.83
N ARG A 714 -11.94 -0.87 -25.08
CA ARG A 714 -12.79 0.21 -25.64
C ARG A 714 -12.90 1.41 -24.71
N LEU A 715 -13.04 1.17 -23.40
CA LEU A 715 -13.06 2.22 -22.39
C LEU A 715 -11.71 2.97 -22.33
N GLY A 716 -10.60 2.23 -22.38
CA GLY A 716 -9.26 2.80 -22.38
C GLY A 716 -9.04 3.71 -23.58
N ALA A 717 -9.35 3.24 -24.79
CA ALA A 717 -9.30 4.06 -26.00
C ALA A 717 -10.21 5.30 -25.90
N TYR A 718 -11.43 5.16 -25.36
CA TYR A 718 -12.35 6.28 -25.14
C TYR A 718 -11.80 7.34 -24.19
N ILE A 719 -11.15 6.92 -23.08
CA ILE A 719 -10.54 7.80 -22.09
C ILE A 719 -9.35 8.54 -22.72
N LEU A 720 -8.42 7.80 -23.33
CA LEU A 720 -7.18 8.36 -23.87
C LEU A 720 -7.40 9.31 -25.04
N ALA A 721 -8.51 9.17 -25.78
CA ALA A 721 -8.92 10.11 -26.81
C ALA A 721 -9.38 11.48 -26.27
N ARG A 722 -9.72 11.58 -24.98
CA ARG A 722 -10.25 12.81 -24.34
C ARG A 722 -9.27 13.45 -23.37
N ASN A 723 -8.59 12.63 -22.58
CA ASN A 723 -7.66 13.10 -21.57
C ASN A 723 -6.55 12.08 -21.35
N SER A 724 -5.35 12.58 -21.04
CA SER A 724 -4.25 11.70 -20.65
C SER A 724 -4.61 10.98 -19.34
N ASN A 725 -4.42 9.66 -19.33
CA ASN A 725 -4.53 8.85 -18.13
C ASN A 725 -3.43 7.78 -18.18
N ARG A 726 -2.36 7.96 -17.39
CA ARG A 726 -1.16 7.13 -17.42
C ARG A 726 -1.45 5.67 -17.10
N ALA A 727 -2.17 5.42 -16.01
CA ALA A 727 -2.50 4.06 -15.57
C ALA A 727 -3.29 3.30 -16.64
N VAL A 728 -4.28 3.96 -17.27
CA VAL A 728 -5.05 3.38 -18.38
C VAL A 728 -4.18 3.15 -19.61
N ARG A 729 -3.31 4.11 -19.99
CA ARG A 729 -2.40 3.99 -21.13
C ARG A 729 -1.44 2.82 -21.00
N LEU A 730 -0.79 2.67 -19.85
CA LEU A 730 0.18 1.59 -19.61
C LEU A 730 -0.50 0.22 -19.66
N LYS A 731 -1.64 0.07 -18.97
CA LYS A 731 -2.39 -1.19 -18.99
C LYS A 731 -3.02 -1.50 -20.34
N LEU A 732 -3.46 -0.49 -21.10
CA LEU A 732 -4.00 -0.70 -22.44
C LEU A 732 -2.92 -1.23 -23.40
N ALA A 733 -1.72 -0.63 -23.35
CA ALA A 733 -0.58 -1.10 -24.14
C ALA A 733 -0.20 -2.55 -23.80
N GLN A 734 -0.27 -2.93 -22.52
CA GLN A 734 -0.09 -4.32 -22.08
C GLN A 734 -1.09 -5.26 -22.75
N ILE A 735 -2.38 -4.95 -22.67
CA ILE A 735 -3.46 -5.77 -23.25
C ILE A 735 -3.29 -5.93 -24.76
N GLU A 736 -2.94 -4.84 -25.47
CA GLU A 736 -2.72 -4.87 -26.92
C GLU A 736 -1.49 -5.71 -27.30
N ALA A 737 -0.43 -5.67 -26.50
CA ALA A 737 0.74 -6.52 -26.67
C ALA A 737 0.41 -8.01 -26.46
N ASP A 738 -0.29 -8.36 -25.38
CA ASP A 738 -0.67 -9.74 -25.08
C ASP A 738 -1.63 -10.34 -26.12
N ALA A 739 -2.55 -9.52 -26.67
CA ALA A 739 -3.43 -9.93 -27.76
C ALA A 739 -2.65 -10.22 -29.06
N THR A 740 -1.60 -9.45 -29.35
CA THR A 740 -0.75 -9.66 -30.54
C THR A 740 0.13 -10.91 -30.39
N ALA A 741 0.55 -11.22 -29.17
CA ALA A 741 1.30 -12.44 -28.85
C ALA A 741 0.44 -13.71 -28.95
N SER A 742 -0.85 -13.65 -28.60
CA SER A 742 -1.76 -14.81 -28.63
C SER A 742 -2.20 -15.25 -30.04
N VAL A 743 -1.95 -14.43 -31.06
CA VAL A 743 -2.30 -14.70 -32.47
C VAL A 743 -1.10 -15.24 -33.27
N ARG A 744 0.10 -15.25 -32.68
CA ARG A 744 1.33 -15.83 -33.24
C ARG A 744 1.64 -17.16 -32.57
#